data_AF-A0A7V6G1J3-F1
#
_entry.id   AF-A0A7V6G1J3-F1
#
_cell.length_a   1.000
_cell.length_b   1.000
_cell.length_c   1.000
_cell.angle_alpha   90.00
_cell.angle_beta   90.00
_cell.angle_gamma   90.00
#
_symmetry.space_group_name_H-M   'P 1'
#
loop_
_entity.id
_entity.type
_entity.pdbx_description
1 polymer ?
#
loop_
_entity_poly.entity_id
_entity_poly.type
_entity_poly.pdbx_seq_one_letter_code
_entity_poly.pdbx_strand_id
1 'polypeptide(L)'
;MSYKLDVVSTFKGETPKSQEKRFSRKKLDLNISFQELILGFMGFFLGSSIIMYETSPFIFPFIAYMVGVKRRAWIGLFSLLGLVILKDPLYIIRSGITFLCIYGIFKKYGKREIKTWQLALLSSLIVFFVGAIFLWIKEKHLYDFILILFESIITFIAFFIFNFAFPLIFGWNRRKVISNEELICGAILISLIFLGISNVEVLGFSIKNILGITFVLIFARYFGAALGSTTGVIVGVVTSLSSQVSPTFIGVYAFSGLLAGVFKDFGKLWVGLGFILGNAVLTFYINGSTDVFIHIEETLVAIILLLLLPKSIGKRISSLKGVGDYQIERERLYGERIRNATINRLKGYSQIFNQIGKSFEQVALSNTLQSKNDFDEIFDRLTQGVCYKCSYFSRCWERNFNNAYQNIFYILNQIERTNGIFDKEMADLDKICIHPSKLIQELNCLYGNYKSNQYWKGQALESKKLISQQMKGISKVIMDLGLDMGKDILFNKEIEEEILVALDKNNIGVRDVVVIEEPSGRFEVTIYGQDKLLKNGKSYSEVGNIISDILGRKMIIKGDFINNGENNENYKLNYKEAVNYNINIGVVKVAKDPLEESGDSYTSILLKDDKHMLALSDGMGSGLRAAKESKTTINLLENFFEAGFNKEIALKTINSILMLRSSDEMFSTIDLTIFDKYSGEAEFIKIGAVSTFIKTQGKVDVIESSSLPIGILEEINIGVKKRKLQDGDIIVMLTDGALDSNYLVVDKEKWFMDELMKASSRNPQRIAEILFEKVRKVSKNNLRDDTTILVGKIWGNIN
;
A
#
# COMPACT_ATOMS: atom_id res chain seq x y z
N MET A 1 56.38 15.31 37.58
CA MET A 1 55.66 16.50 37.05
C MET A 1 54.24 16.09 36.74
N SER A 2 53.33 16.48 37.63
CA SER A 2 51.93 16.08 37.69
C SER A 2 51.05 16.98 36.81
N TYR A 3 50.15 16.38 36.05
CA TYR A 3 49.14 17.08 35.25
C TYR A 3 47.92 17.47 36.10
N LYS A 4 47.39 18.66 35.80
CA LYS A 4 46.32 19.39 36.49
C LYS A 4 44.98 18.63 36.54
N LEU A 5 44.38 18.65 37.72
CA LEU A 5 42.96 18.44 38.00
C LEU A 5 42.28 19.81 38.07
N ASP A 6 41.17 20.00 37.36
CA ASP A 6 40.25 21.12 37.58
C ASP A 6 39.03 20.64 38.38
N VAL A 7 38.73 21.43 39.41
CA VAL A 7 37.87 21.13 40.55
C VAL A 7 36.49 21.75 40.37
N VAL A 8 35.48 20.98 40.79
CA VAL A 8 34.05 21.31 40.86
C VAL A 8 33.79 22.45 41.86
N SER A 9 33.03 23.47 41.45
CA SER A 9 32.61 24.58 42.31
C SER A 9 31.37 24.23 43.15
N THR A 10 31.64 23.98 44.44
CA THR A 10 30.93 24.42 45.65
C THR A 10 29.41 24.70 45.60
N PHE A 11 28.66 23.77 46.20
CA PHE A 11 27.38 23.99 46.88
C PHE A 11 27.54 25.01 48.02
N LYS A 12 26.70 26.06 48.04
CA LYS A 12 26.43 26.87 49.25
C LYS A 12 25.06 26.48 49.79
N GLY A 13 25.04 26.01 51.04
CA GLY A 13 23.82 25.71 51.77
C GLY A 13 23.15 26.97 52.33
N GLU A 14 21.83 26.96 52.37
CA GLU A 14 21.01 27.87 53.18
C GLU A 14 20.13 27.05 54.13
N THR A 15 20.13 27.50 55.39
CA THR A 15 19.48 26.96 56.58
C THR A 15 17.94 27.05 56.56
N PRO A 16 17.22 26.19 57.31
CA PRO A 16 15.76 26.19 57.33
C PRO A 16 15.22 27.30 58.25
N LYS A 17 14.47 28.26 57.70
CA LYS A 17 13.67 29.21 58.48
C LYS A 17 12.18 28.87 58.41
N SER A 18 11.65 28.47 59.56
CA SER A 18 10.31 28.70 60.11
C SER A 18 9.15 28.96 59.12
N GLN A 19 8.24 27.99 59.06
CA GLN A 19 6.91 28.14 58.48
C GLN A 19 6.04 29.08 59.33
N GLU A 20 5.97 30.36 58.97
CA GLU A 20 4.83 31.19 59.32
C GLU A 20 3.77 31.11 58.22
N LYS A 21 2.60 30.56 58.58
CA LYS A 21 1.38 30.57 57.76
C LYS A 21 0.89 32.01 57.56
N ARG A 22 1.32 32.67 56.49
CA ARG A 22 0.59 33.82 55.93
C ARG A 22 -0.51 33.33 55.00
N PHE A 23 -1.75 33.50 55.44
CA PHE A 23 -2.97 33.41 54.62
C PHE A 23 -2.89 34.45 53.49
N SER A 24 -2.29 34.07 52.36
CA SER A 24 -2.38 34.85 51.12
C SER A 24 -3.72 34.53 50.47
N ARG A 25 -4.67 35.48 50.52
CA ARG A 25 -5.86 35.50 49.66
C ARG A 25 -5.40 35.25 48.23
N LYS A 26 -5.72 34.09 47.66
CA LYS A 26 -5.65 33.87 46.21
C LYS A 26 -6.54 34.91 45.56
N LYS A 27 -5.96 35.98 45.02
CA LYS A 27 -6.61 36.73 43.95
C LYS A 27 -6.84 35.73 42.83
N LEU A 28 -8.11 35.49 42.48
CA LEU A 28 -8.45 34.89 41.20
C LEU A 28 -7.99 35.90 40.14
N ASP A 29 -6.80 35.69 39.56
CA ASP A 29 -6.46 36.32 38.30
C ASP A 29 -7.31 35.65 37.21
N LEU A 30 -8.52 36.15 37.03
CA LEU A 30 -9.40 35.86 35.91
C LEU A 30 -8.83 36.57 34.67
N ASN A 31 -7.77 36.01 34.11
CA ASN A 31 -7.26 36.43 32.81
C ASN A 31 -8.17 35.81 31.73
N ILE A 32 -9.36 36.37 31.57
CA ILE A 32 -10.41 35.84 30.68
C ILE A 32 -9.97 36.08 29.23
N SER A 33 -9.78 35.01 28.47
CA SER A 33 -9.52 35.09 27.03
C SER A 33 -10.79 35.47 26.27
N PHE A 34 -10.66 36.22 25.17
CA PHE A 34 -11.79 36.54 24.27
C PHE A 34 -12.55 35.30 23.80
N GLN A 35 -11.86 34.17 23.62
CA GLN A 35 -12.50 32.89 23.28
C GLN A 35 -13.39 32.35 24.41
N GLU A 36 -13.01 32.59 25.66
CA GLU A 36 -13.80 32.16 26.83
C GLU A 36 -15.05 33.02 27.03
N LEU A 37 -14.99 34.31 26.67
CA LEU A 37 -16.17 35.17 26.62
C LEU A 37 -17.17 34.69 25.57
N ILE A 38 -16.69 34.33 24.37
CA ILE A 38 -17.55 33.74 23.33
C ILE A 38 -18.19 32.43 23.81
N LEU A 39 -17.42 31.55 24.45
CA LEU A 39 -17.96 30.31 25.03
C LEU A 39 -18.99 30.59 26.13
N GLY A 40 -18.76 31.57 27.00
CA GLY A 40 -19.72 31.98 28.01
C GLY A 40 -21.03 32.49 27.39
N PHE A 41 -20.93 33.30 26.32
CA PHE A 41 -22.08 33.82 25.60
C PHE A 41 -22.88 32.72 24.87
N MET A 42 -22.18 31.77 24.24
CA MET A 42 -22.81 30.57 23.68
C MET A 42 -23.50 29.74 24.78
N GLY A 43 -22.84 29.57 25.91
CA GLY A 43 -23.40 28.88 27.08
C GLY A 43 -24.67 29.53 27.61
N PHE A 44 -24.71 30.86 27.66
CA PHE A 44 -25.90 31.61 28.04
C PHE A 44 -27.08 31.30 27.12
N PHE A 45 -26.92 31.40 25.79
CA PHE A 45 -28.01 31.09 24.86
C PHE A 45 -28.44 29.63 24.89
N LEU A 46 -27.49 28.69 25.03
CA LEU A 46 -27.83 27.27 25.19
C LEU A 46 -28.63 27.03 26.48
N GLY A 47 -28.32 27.73 27.57
CA GLY A 47 -29.13 27.68 28.81
C GLY A 47 -30.47 28.40 28.71
N SER A 48 -30.60 29.38 27.82
CA SER A 48 -31.85 30.11 27.54
C SER A 48 -32.77 29.40 26.55
N SER A 49 -32.31 28.31 25.94
CA SER A 49 -33.07 27.57 24.93
C SER A 49 -34.12 26.68 25.61
N ILE A 50 -35.40 27.02 25.44
CA ILE A 50 -36.53 26.34 26.07
C ILE A 50 -37.21 25.44 25.04
N ILE A 51 -37.46 24.18 25.42
CA ILE A 51 -38.26 23.22 24.66
C ILE A 51 -39.56 22.95 25.42
N MET A 52 -40.69 22.90 24.70
CA MET A 52 -42.02 22.63 25.25
C MET A 52 -42.40 23.53 26.44
N TYR A 53 -41.87 24.75 26.49
CA TYR A 53 -42.11 25.77 27.51
C TYR A 53 -41.69 25.42 28.96
N GLU A 54 -41.13 24.23 29.22
CA GLU A 54 -40.82 23.78 30.59
C GLU A 54 -39.36 23.37 30.83
N THR A 55 -38.60 23.02 29.79
CA THR A 55 -37.24 22.44 29.97
C THR A 55 -36.18 23.14 29.13
N SER A 56 -34.94 23.20 29.63
CA SER A 56 -33.75 23.61 28.87
C SER A 56 -32.75 22.45 28.79
N PRO A 57 -32.94 21.50 27.86
CA PRO A 57 -32.14 20.27 27.83
C PRO A 57 -30.68 20.48 27.41
N PHE A 58 -30.35 21.62 26.79
CA PHE A 58 -29.01 21.88 26.26
C PHE A 58 -28.03 22.45 27.29
N ILE A 59 -28.50 22.77 28.49
CA ILE A 59 -27.65 23.26 29.58
C ILE A 59 -26.70 22.19 30.11
N PHE A 60 -27.22 20.98 30.35
CA PHE A 60 -26.48 19.85 30.90
C PHE A 60 -25.34 19.35 30.01
N PRO A 61 -25.54 19.14 28.69
CA PRO A 61 -24.44 18.74 27.81
C PRO A 61 -23.37 19.83 27.70
N PHE A 62 -23.74 21.11 27.76
CA PHE A 62 -22.77 22.21 27.77
C PHE A 62 -21.91 22.21 29.03
N ILE A 63 -22.54 22.07 30.20
CA ILE A 63 -21.83 21.94 31.49
C ILE A 63 -20.90 20.73 31.47
N ALA A 64 -21.39 19.56 31.03
CA ALA A 64 -20.61 18.34 30.94
C ALA A 64 -19.38 18.50 30.04
N TYR A 65 -19.54 19.12 28.88
CA TYR A 65 -18.43 19.37 27.95
C TYR A 65 -17.38 20.31 28.54
N MET A 66 -17.81 21.42 29.15
CA MET A 66 -16.89 22.43 29.72
C MET A 66 -16.12 21.92 30.93
N VAL A 67 -16.76 21.11 31.79
CA VAL A 67 -16.13 20.51 32.97
C VAL A 67 -15.25 19.32 32.58
N GLY A 68 -15.74 18.43 31.70
CA GLY A 68 -15.07 17.16 31.37
C GLY A 68 -13.93 17.31 30.38
N VAL A 69 -14.15 18.02 29.27
CA VAL A 69 -13.20 18.11 28.16
C VAL A 69 -12.30 19.34 28.30
N LYS A 70 -12.88 20.53 28.44
CA LYS A 70 -12.10 21.78 28.54
C LYS A 70 -11.53 22.05 29.94
N ARG A 71 -11.99 21.33 30.97
CA ARG A 71 -11.61 21.48 32.38
C ARG A 71 -11.74 22.92 32.90
N ARG A 72 -12.70 23.69 32.37
CA ARG A 72 -12.99 25.08 32.75
C ARG A 72 -14.43 25.21 33.24
N ALA A 73 -14.65 24.76 34.49
CA ALA A 73 -15.97 24.69 35.10
C ALA A 73 -16.68 26.05 35.23
N TRP A 74 -15.93 27.15 35.37
CA TRP A 74 -16.49 28.49 35.53
C TRP A 74 -17.24 28.98 34.28
N ILE A 75 -16.87 28.50 33.08
CA ILE A 75 -17.60 28.84 31.85
C ILE A 75 -18.99 28.17 31.85
N GLY A 76 -19.12 26.99 32.46
CA GLY A 76 -20.40 26.32 32.64
C GLY A 76 -21.41 27.13 33.46
N LEU A 77 -20.95 28.02 34.35
CA LEU A 77 -21.82 28.88 35.16
C LEU A 77 -22.61 29.90 34.32
N PHE A 78 -22.08 30.33 33.16
CA PHE A 78 -22.81 31.23 32.27
C PHE A 78 -24.08 30.61 31.71
N SER A 79 -24.11 29.29 31.56
CA SER A 79 -25.32 28.60 31.10
C SER A 79 -26.43 28.59 32.16
N LEU A 80 -26.08 28.61 33.46
CA LEU A 80 -27.06 28.77 34.54
C LEU A 80 -27.67 30.18 34.58
N LEU A 81 -26.95 31.21 34.12
CA LEU A 81 -27.50 32.56 33.98
C LEU A 81 -28.59 32.62 32.91
N GLY A 82 -28.53 31.77 31.88
CA GLY A 82 -29.58 31.67 30.85
C GLY A 82 -30.92 31.17 31.39
N LEU A 83 -30.89 30.32 32.44
CA LEU A 83 -32.11 29.79 33.09
C LEU A 83 -32.95 30.85 33.80
N VAL A 84 -32.41 32.04 34.06
CA VAL A 84 -33.15 33.13 34.73
C VAL A 84 -34.41 33.51 33.92
N ILE A 85 -34.43 33.20 32.62
CA ILE A 85 -35.57 33.43 31.72
C ILE A 85 -36.74 32.47 31.99
N LEU A 86 -36.48 31.24 32.46
CA LEU A 86 -37.51 30.21 32.70
C LEU A 86 -38.41 30.50 33.92
N LYS A 87 -37.96 31.36 34.85
CA LYS A 87 -38.71 31.76 36.05
C LYS A 87 -39.21 30.60 36.94
N ASP A 88 -38.67 29.38 36.81
CA ASP A 88 -38.94 28.25 37.72
C ASP A 88 -37.79 28.05 38.73
N PRO A 89 -38.00 28.38 40.03
CA PRO A 89 -36.96 28.25 41.04
C PRO A 89 -36.55 26.79 41.31
N LEU A 90 -37.45 25.81 41.19
CA LEU A 90 -37.13 24.40 41.43
C LEU A 90 -36.20 23.86 40.34
N TYR A 91 -36.45 24.23 39.08
CA TYR A 91 -35.62 23.84 37.95
C TYR A 91 -34.20 24.43 38.01
N ILE A 92 -34.07 25.68 38.49
CA ILE A 92 -32.77 26.34 38.69
C ILE A 92 -31.96 25.61 39.77
N ILE A 93 -32.60 25.25 40.90
CA ILE A 93 -31.94 24.50 41.98
C ILE A 93 -31.51 23.11 41.47
N ARG A 94 -32.37 22.39 40.76
CA ARG A 94 -32.06 21.10 40.13
C ARG A 94 -30.82 21.21 39.25
N SER A 95 -30.80 22.22 38.38
CA SER A 95 -29.69 22.44 37.44
C SER A 95 -28.37 22.79 38.14
N GLY A 96 -28.43 23.57 39.23
CA GLY A 96 -27.28 23.84 40.09
C GLY A 96 -26.73 22.59 40.79
N ILE A 97 -27.59 21.71 41.28
CA ILE A 97 -27.19 20.43 41.90
C ILE A 97 -26.54 19.51 40.85
N THR A 98 -27.14 19.41 39.65
CA THR A 98 -26.56 18.65 38.54
C THR A 98 -25.16 19.15 38.16
N PHE A 99 -24.96 20.48 38.11
CA PHE A 99 -23.64 21.09 37.89
C PHE A 99 -22.62 20.66 38.95
N LEU A 100 -22.99 20.71 40.24
CA LEU A 100 -22.11 20.31 41.34
C LEU A 100 -21.75 18.82 41.30
N CYS A 101 -22.71 17.95 40.97
CA CYS A 101 -22.50 16.52 40.80
C CYS A 101 -21.51 16.22 39.66
N ILE A 102 -21.73 16.83 38.48
CA ILE A 102 -20.82 16.69 37.32
C ILE A 102 -19.42 17.19 37.69
N TYR A 103 -19.31 18.36 38.32
CA TYR A 103 -18.03 18.93 38.76
C TYR A 103 -17.30 18.02 39.77
N GLY A 104 -18.00 17.52 40.79
CA GLY A 104 -17.43 16.65 41.81
C GLY A 104 -16.92 15.31 41.25
N ILE A 105 -17.73 14.66 40.40
CA ILE A 105 -17.40 13.36 39.79
C ILE A 105 -16.22 13.52 38.83
N PHE A 106 -16.25 14.52 37.95
CA PHE A 106 -15.17 14.72 36.97
C PHE A 106 -13.88 15.22 37.61
N LYS A 107 -13.93 15.95 38.74
CA LYS A 107 -12.72 16.30 39.50
C LYS A 107 -12.08 15.09 40.17
N LYS A 108 -12.90 14.14 40.66
CA LYS A 108 -12.42 12.91 41.33
C LYS A 108 -11.87 11.89 40.33
N TYR A 109 -12.54 11.71 39.19
CA TYR A 109 -12.21 10.66 38.21
C TYR A 109 -11.46 11.16 36.97
N GLY A 110 -11.54 12.45 36.63
CA GLY A 110 -11.00 13.03 35.38
C GLY A 110 -9.49 13.17 35.29
N LYS A 111 -8.73 12.67 36.30
CA LYS A 111 -7.27 12.46 36.18
C LYS A 111 -6.91 11.15 35.48
N ARG A 112 -7.86 10.21 35.32
CA ARG A 112 -7.68 9.00 34.51
C ARG A 112 -8.05 9.30 33.05
N GLU A 113 -7.45 8.58 32.10
CA GLU A 113 -7.80 8.63 30.67
C GLU A 113 -9.19 8.03 30.43
N ILE A 114 -10.23 8.82 30.72
CA ILE A 114 -11.61 8.44 30.47
C ILE A 114 -11.93 8.77 29.01
N LYS A 115 -12.47 7.79 28.27
CA LYS A 115 -12.89 7.99 26.88
C LYS A 115 -14.09 8.97 26.81
N THR A 116 -14.20 9.71 25.72
CA THR A 116 -15.26 10.73 25.54
C THR A 116 -16.68 10.17 25.67
N TRP A 117 -16.94 8.96 25.17
CA TRP A 117 -18.25 8.32 25.30
C TRP A 117 -18.62 7.98 26.76
N GLN A 118 -17.63 7.67 27.60
CA GLN A 118 -17.85 7.39 29.03
C GLN A 118 -18.24 8.66 29.77
N LEU A 119 -17.65 9.81 29.40
CA LEU A 119 -18.03 11.11 29.96
C LEU A 119 -19.46 11.50 29.57
N ALA A 120 -19.85 11.29 28.32
CA ALA A 120 -21.22 11.52 27.85
C ALA A 120 -22.23 10.66 28.63
N LEU A 121 -21.97 9.35 28.75
CA LEU A 121 -22.82 8.41 29.49
C LEU A 121 -22.97 8.81 30.97
N LEU A 122 -21.86 9.11 31.64
CA LEU A 122 -21.87 9.55 33.03
C LEU A 122 -22.70 10.82 33.22
N SER A 123 -22.55 11.79 32.33
CA SER A 123 -23.31 13.04 32.41
C SER A 123 -24.82 12.83 32.23
N SER A 124 -25.22 11.98 31.28
CA SER A 124 -26.63 11.61 31.06
C SER A 124 -27.24 10.90 32.27
N LEU A 125 -26.51 9.96 32.87
CA LEU A 125 -26.96 9.27 34.09
C LEU A 125 -27.13 10.24 35.27
N ILE A 126 -26.22 11.20 35.44
CA ILE A 126 -26.33 12.20 36.50
C ILE A 126 -27.60 13.06 36.31
N VAL A 127 -27.88 13.50 35.07
CA VAL A 127 -29.10 14.25 34.75
C VAL A 127 -30.35 13.42 35.10
N PHE A 128 -30.37 12.15 34.70
CA PHE A 128 -31.48 11.24 34.98
C PHE A 128 -31.74 11.06 36.48
N PHE A 129 -30.70 10.70 37.25
CA PHE A 129 -30.86 10.42 38.68
C PHE A 129 -31.19 11.68 39.49
N VAL A 130 -30.57 12.82 39.18
CA VAL A 130 -30.93 14.09 39.84
C VAL A 130 -32.37 14.50 39.47
N GLY A 131 -32.77 14.31 38.22
CA GLY A 131 -34.16 14.51 37.78
C GLY A 131 -35.16 13.63 38.52
N ALA A 132 -34.86 12.33 38.66
CA ALA A 132 -35.72 11.37 39.35
C ALA A 132 -35.90 11.68 40.85
N ILE A 133 -34.86 12.20 41.52
CA ILE A 133 -34.94 12.66 42.91
C ILE A 133 -35.89 13.87 43.02
N PHE A 134 -35.83 14.81 42.08
CA PHE A 134 -36.74 15.96 42.07
C PHE A 134 -38.18 15.59 41.72
N LEU A 135 -38.41 14.58 40.89
CA LEU A 135 -39.75 14.04 40.62
C LEU A 135 -40.38 13.41 41.86
N TRP A 136 -39.58 12.89 42.79
CA TRP A 136 -40.08 12.41 44.09
C TRP A 136 -40.55 13.52 45.03
N ILE A 137 -40.07 14.75 44.82
CA ILE A 137 -40.40 15.95 45.62
C ILE A 137 -41.62 16.68 45.04
N LYS A 138 -41.81 16.64 43.71
CA LYS A 138 -42.97 17.20 42.99
C LYS A 138 -44.11 16.18 42.94
N GLU A 139 -45.32 16.61 42.56
CA GLU A 139 -46.42 15.70 42.23
C GLU A 139 -46.03 14.74 41.10
N LYS A 140 -46.42 13.46 41.22
CA LYS A 140 -45.96 12.39 40.34
C LYS A 140 -46.79 12.31 39.06
N HIS A 141 -46.44 13.09 38.05
CA HIS A 141 -47.00 12.94 36.70
C HIS A 141 -46.08 12.10 35.81
N LEU A 142 -46.67 11.20 35.02
CA LEU A 142 -45.95 10.43 33.99
C LEU A 142 -45.26 11.35 32.97
N TYR A 143 -45.83 12.52 32.72
CA TYR A 143 -45.28 13.53 31.82
C TYR A 143 -43.91 14.06 32.28
N ASP A 144 -43.76 14.43 33.56
CA ASP A 144 -42.48 14.90 34.12
C ASP A 144 -41.39 13.82 34.02
N PHE A 145 -41.76 12.54 34.18
CA PHE A 145 -40.83 11.43 34.03
C PHE A 145 -40.33 11.29 32.58
N ILE A 146 -41.24 11.41 31.61
CA ILE A 146 -40.91 11.38 30.19
C ILE A 146 -39.98 12.54 29.83
N LEU A 147 -40.23 13.76 30.36
CA LEU A 147 -39.35 14.92 30.13
C LEU A 147 -37.93 14.69 30.66
N ILE A 148 -37.76 14.13 31.87
CA ILE A 148 -36.43 13.81 32.42
C ILE A 148 -35.69 12.78 31.56
N LEU A 149 -36.40 11.77 31.05
CA LEU A 149 -35.84 10.79 30.13
C LEU A 149 -35.34 11.47 28.84
N PHE A 150 -36.16 12.35 28.26
CA PHE A 150 -35.79 13.14 27.09
C PHE A 150 -34.57 14.03 27.33
N GLU A 151 -34.52 14.77 28.44
CA GLU A 151 -33.37 15.60 28.81
C GLU A 151 -32.08 14.77 28.94
N SER A 152 -32.17 13.56 29.49
CA SER A 152 -31.03 12.66 29.66
C SER A 152 -30.52 12.14 28.30
N ILE A 153 -31.43 11.78 27.38
CA ILE A 153 -31.08 11.35 26.02
C ILE A 153 -30.47 12.51 25.22
N ILE A 154 -31.07 13.70 25.28
CA ILE A 154 -30.56 14.91 24.61
C ILE A 154 -29.17 15.25 25.17
N THR A 155 -28.95 15.13 26.48
CA THR A 155 -27.63 15.35 27.09
C THR A 155 -26.56 14.44 26.49
N PHE A 156 -26.87 13.16 26.28
CA PHE A 156 -25.93 12.22 25.66
C PHE A 156 -25.60 12.60 24.22
N ILE A 157 -26.62 12.83 23.39
CA ILE A 157 -26.46 13.13 21.96
C ILE A 157 -25.77 14.49 21.76
N ALA A 158 -26.25 15.53 22.44
CA ALA A 158 -25.71 16.88 22.32
C ALA A 158 -24.27 16.99 22.82
N PHE A 159 -23.84 16.16 23.78
CA PHE A 159 -22.44 16.11 24.20
C PHE A 159 -21.51 15.73 23.03
N PHE A 160 -21.88 14.74 22.20
CA PHE A 160 -21.09 14.39 21.02
C PHE A 160 -21.10 15.50 19.98
N ILE A 161 -22.27 16.10 19.73
CA ILE A 161 -22.38 17.25 18.81
C ILE A 161 -21.44 18.37 19.24
N PHE A 162 -21.43 18.71 20.53
CA PHE A 162 -20.53 19.72 21.09
C PHE A 162 -19.06 19.32 21.00
N ASN A 163 -18.75 18.03 21.16
CA ASN A 163 -17.40 17.52 21.01
C ASN A 163 -16.84 17.66 19.58
N PHE A 164 -17.68 17.57 18.55
CA PHE A 164 -17.29 17.85 17.16
C PHE A 164 -17.36 19.35 16.81
N ALA A 165 -18.38 20.07 17.29
CA ALA A 165 -18.67 21.44 16.90
C ALA A 165 -17.76 22.50 17.56
N PHE A 166 -17.45 22.38 18.85
CA PHE A 166 -16.63 23.39 19.53
C PHE A 166 -15.18 23.45 19.00
N PRO A 167 -14.47 22.33 18.75
CA PRO A 167 -13.14 22.37 18.13
C PRO A 167 -13.13 23.09 16.77
N LEU A 168 -14.19 22.94 15.97
CA LEU A 168 -14.36 23.62 14.69
C LEU A 168 -14.37 25.15 14.86
N ILE A 169 -15.20 25.66 15.77
CA ILE A 169 -15.39 27.11 15.98
C ILE A 169 -14.11 27.80 16.48
N PHE A 170 -13.38 27.17 17.41
CA PHE A 170 -12.18 27.78 18.01
C PHE A 170 -10.88 27.45 17.29
N GLY A 171 -10.86 26.37 16.50
CA GLY A 171 -9.76 25.98 15.63
C GLY A 171 -9.86 26.55 14.21
N TRP A 172 -10.92 27.29 13.90
CA TRP A 172 -11.29 27.74 12.55
C TRP A 172 -10.14 28.41 11.77
N ASN A 173 -9.27 29.18 12.45
CA ASN A 173 -8.16 29.87 11.77
C ASN A 173 -7.00 28.95 11.38
N ARG A 174 -6.95 27.72 11.87
CA ARG A 174 -5.84 26.76 11.65
C ARG A 174 -6.24 25.56 10.79
N ARG A 175 -7.53 25.28 10.68
CA ARG A 175 -8.07 24.11 9.97
C ARG A 175 -8.28 24.45 8.49
N LYS A 176 -7.76 23.60 7.60
CA LYS A 176 -7.97 23.72 6.15
C LYS A 176 -8.95 22.68 5.61
N VAL A 177 -9.12 21.56 6.32
CA VAL A 177 -9.94 20.42 5.87
C VAL A 177 -10.91 20.03 6.98
N ILE A 178 -12.20 20.00 6.65
CA ILE A 178 -13.30 19.71 7.59
C ILE A 178 -14.17 18.62 7.00
N SER A 179 -14.57 17.66 7.83
CA SER A 179 -15.47 16.58 7.42
C SER A 179 -16.93 17.05 7.35
N ASN A 180 -17.76 16.35 6.60
CA ASN A 180 -19.18 16.69 6.49
C ASN A 180 -19.89 16.59 7.86
N GLU A 181 -19.49 15.65 8.72
CA GLU A 181 -20.02 15.46 10.07
C GLU A 181 -19.68 16.66 10.98
N GLU A 182 -18.45 17.19 10.89
CA GLU A 182 -18.04 18.39 11.63
C GLU A 182 -18.85 19.62 11.20
N LEU A 183 -19.14 19.76 9.90
CA LEU A 183 -20.00 20.84 9.38
C LEU A 183 -21.45 20.70 9.87
N ILE A 184 -22.01 19.49 9.86
CA ILE A 184 -23.37 19.22 10.35
C ILE A 184 -23.47 19.49 11.85
N CYS A 185 -22.51 19.01 12.65
CA CYS A 185 -22.49 19.28 14.10
C CYS A 185 -22.34 20.77 14.39
N GLY A 186 -21.49 21.48 13.63
CA GLY A 186 -21.37 22.94 13.71
C GLY A 186 -22.68 23.65 13.39
N ALA A 187 -23.40 23.21 12.35
CA ALA A 187 -24.70 23.78 11.97
C ALA A 187 -25.79 23.56 13.02
N ILE A 188 -25.83 22.38 13.64
CA ILE A 188 -26.72 22.10 14.77
C ILE A 188 -26.41 23.05 15.93
N LEU A 189 -25.14 23.20 16.33
CA LEU A 189 -24.75 24.07 17.43
C LEU A 189 -25.18 25.54 17.20
N ILE A 190 -24.94 26.07 16.00
CA ILE A 190 -25.36 27.44 15.66
C ILE A 190 -26.88 27.57 15.68
N SER A 191 -27.61 26.57 15.18
CA SER A 191 -29.08 26.58 15.20
C SER A 191 -29.62 26.52 16.63
N LEU A 192 -29.01 25.73 17.52
CA LEU A 192 -29.34 25.70 18.95
C LEU A 192 -29.05 27.03 19.65
N ILE A 193 -28.05 27.79 19.22
CA ILE A 193 -27.82 29.15 19.72
C ILE A 193 -28.96 30.07 19.29
N PHE A 194 -29.45 29.96 18.04
CA PHE A 194 -30.63 30.72 17.58
C PHE A 194 -31.90 30.35 18.34
N LEU A 195 -32.04 29.10 18.81
CA LEU A 195 -33.13 28.70 19.70
C LEU A 195 -33.15 29.48 21.02
N GLY A 196 -31.96 29.79 21.55
CA GLY A 196 -31.79 30.54 22.80
C GLY A 196 -32.11 32.03 22.69
N ILE A 197 -32.23 32.56 21.48
CA ILE A 197 -32.69 33.93 21.25
C ILE A 197 -34.20 33.92 21.49
N SER A 198 -34.68 34.67 22.48
CA SER A 198 -36.11 34.79 22.77
C SER A 198 -36.90 35.25 21.54
N ASN A 199 -38.21 35.02 21.50
CA ASN A 199 -39.11 35.52 20.45
C ASN A 199 -39.19 37.05 20.46
N VAL A 200 -38.12 37.70 20.02
CA VAL A 200 -38.03 39.14 19.84
C VAL A 200 -38.59 39.44 18.46
N GLU A 201 -39.80 39.99 18.45
CA GLU A 201 -40.44 40.50 17.25
C GLU A 201 -40.10 41.98 17.08
N VAL A 202 -39.56 42.34 15.94
CA VAL A 202 -39.30 43.75 15.57
C VAL A 202 -40.15 44.05 14.35
N LEU A 203 -41.07 45.00 14.46
CA LEU A 203 -42.00 45.39 13.39
C LEU A 203 -42.88 44.22 12.88
N GLY A 204 -43.14 43.21 13.72
CA GLY A 204 -43.89 42.01 13.35
C GLY A 204 -43.06 40.90 12.71
N PHE A 205 -41.74 41.07 12.58
CA PHE A 205 -40.84 40.04 12.04
C PHE A 205 -40.05 39.33 13.13
N SER A 206 -39.91 38.01 13.00
CA SER A 206 -39.13 37.19 13.92
C SER A 206 -37.65 37.23 13.55
N ILE A 207 -36.83 37.81 14.44
CA ILE A 207 -35.37 37.84 14.26
C ILE A 207 -34.80 36.42 14.13
N LYS A 208 -35.37 35.47 14.89
CA LYS A 208 -34.95 34.07 14.87
C LYS A 208 -35.13 33.45 13.47
N ASN A 209 -36.26 33.70 12.81
CA ASN A 209 -36.53 33.18 11.47
C ASN A 209 -35.59 33.80 10.45
N ILE A 210 -35.38 35.13 10.49
CA ILE A 210 -34.46 35.83 9.59
C ILE A 210 -33.04 35.27 9.70
N LEU A 211 -32.54 35.06 10.91
CA LEU A 211 -31.22 34.45 11.14
C LEU A 211 -31.16 33.00 10.64
N GLY A 212 -32.21 32.22 10.89
CA GLY A 212 -32.34 30.84 10.40
C GLY A 212 -32.30 30.74 8.87
N ILE A 213 -33.10 31.55 8.18
CA ILE A 213 -33.14 31.60 6.70
C ILE A 213 -31.78 32.06 6.15
N THR A 214 -31.19 33.11 6.75
CA THR A 214 -29.85 33.60 6.35
C THR A 214 -28.81 32.48 6.48
N PHE A 215 -28.89 31.68 7.55
CA PHE A 215 -27.98 30.57 7.79
C PHE A 215 -28.13 29.46 6.74
N VAL A 216 -29.36 29.07 6.40
CA VAL A 216 -29.63 28.11 5.32
C VAL A 216 -29.08 28.61 3.98
N LEU A 217 -29.28 29.89 3.66
CA LEU A 217 -28.77 30.50 2.44
C LEU A 217 -27.22 30.53 2.37
N ILE A 218 -26.55 30.79 3.49
CA ILE A 218 -25.08 30.71 3.58
C ILE A 218 -24.61 29.29 3.28
N PHE A 219 -25.23 28.28 3.91
CA PHE A 219 -24.85 26.89 3.70
C PHE A 219 -25.11 26.43 2.27
N ALA A 220 -26.27 26.78 1.71
CA ALA A 220 -26.61 26.51 0.32
C ALA A 220 -25.61 27.14 -0.67
N ARG A 221 -25.18 28.39 -0.44
CA ARG A 221 -24.26 29.11 -1.33
C ARG A 221 -22.84 28.52 -1.35
N TYR A 222 -22.32 28.13 -0.19
CA TYR A 222 -20.91 27.72 -0.05
C TYR A 222 -20.69 26.21 -0.04
N PHE A 223 -21.68 25.43 0.39
CA PHE A 223 -21.58 23.98 0.52
C PHE A 223 -22.54 23.21 -0.40
N GLY A 224 -23.45 23.90 -1.09
CA GLY A 224 -24.33 23.32 -2.12
C GLY A 224 -25.63 22.69 -1.59
N ALA A 225 -26.32 21.96 -2.46
CA ALA A 225 -27.69 21.48 -2.24
C ALA A 225 -27.84 20.53 -1.03
N ALA A 226 -26.94 19.56 -0.88
CA ALA A 226 -27.01 18.58 0.21
C ALA A 226 -26.92 19.26 1.59
N LEU A 227 -25.86 20.03 1.83
CA LEU A 227 -25.65 20.73 3.10
C LEU A 227 -26.63 21.91 3.29
N GLY A 228 -27.13 22.53 2.22
CA GLY A 228 -28.23 23.49 2.27
C GLY A 228 -29.53 22.87 2.77
N SER A 229 -29.90 21.70 2.24
CA SER A 229 -31.09 20.94 2.68
C SER A 229 -30.94 20.46 4.13
N THR A 230 -29.81 19.87 4.50
CA THR A 230 -29.54 19.43 5.87
C THR A 230 -29.63 20.59 6.87
N THR A 231 -29.06 21.75 6.52
CA THR A 231 -29.18 22.96 7.35
C THR A 231 -30.64 23.43 7.45
N GLY A 232 -31.40 23.32 6.36
CA GLY A 232 -32.85 23.56 6.35
C GLY A 232 -33.61 22.65 7.31
N VAL A 233 -33.34 21.34 7.32
CA VAL A 233 -33.92 20.39 8.29
C VAL A 233 -33.58 20.81 9.72
N ILE A 234 -32.30 21.12 9.99
CA ILE A 234 -31.84 21.51 11.33
C ILE A 234 -32.57 22.77 11.80
N VAL A 235 -32.59 23.83 10.99
CA VAL A 235 -33.26 25.08 11.34
C VAL A 235 -34.77 24.86 11.50
N GLY A 236 -35.40 24.08 10.61
CA GLY A 236 -36.83 23.76 10.66
C GLY A 236 -37.23 22.96 11.91
N VAL A 237 -36.41 21.98 12.33
CA VAL A 237 -36.63 21.22 13.57
C VAL A 237 -36.51 22.16 14.77
N VAL A 238 -35.48 23.00 14.79
CA VAL A 238 -35.24 23.94 15.89
C VAL A 238 -36.33 25.02 16.00
N THR A 239 -36.91 25.47 14.89
CA THR A 239 -38.03 26.43 14.89
C THR A 239 -39.34 25.75 15.28
N SER A 240 -39.60 24.52 14.83
CA SER A 240 -40.78 23.75 15.22
C SER A 240 -40.79 23.36 16.70
N LEU A 241 -39.63 23.10 17.30
CA LEU A 241 -39.53 22.77 18.74
C LEU A 241 -39.77 23.95 19.69
N SER A 242 -39.61 25.19 19.21
CA SER A 242 -39.72 26.40 20.05
C SER A 242 -41.09 27.04 20.06
N SER A 243 -41.87 26.81 19.01
CA SER A 243 -43.09 27.55 18.70
C SER A 243 -44.21 26.54 18.45
N GLN A 244 -45.49 26.90 18.65
CA GLN A 244 -46.63 26.01 18.34
C GLN A 244 -46.86 25.88 16.82
N VAL A 245 -45.79 25.63 16.10
CA VAL A 245 -45.71 25.66 14.65
C VAL A 245 -45.75 24.22 14.15
N SER A 246 -46.58 23.99 13.13
CA SER A 246 -46.74 22.67 12.51
C SER A 246 -45.39 22.06 12.10
N PRO A 247 -45.18 20.74 12.32
CA PRO A 247 -43.98 20.03 11.84
C PRO A 247 -43.73 20.13 10.32
N THR A 248 -44.72 20.56 9.54
CA THR A 248 -44.60 20.82 8.09
C THR A 248 -43.50 21.82 7.75
N PHE A 249 -43.14 22.72 8.68
CA PHE A 249 -42.06 23.69 8.51
C PHE A 249 -40.69 23.04 8.24
N ILE A 250 -40.45 21.84 8.78
CA ILE A 250 -39.20 21.10 8.56
C ILE A 250 -39.02 20.81 7.06
N GLY A 251 -40.10 20.37 6.40
CA GLY A 251 -40.09 20.09 4.96
C GLY A 251 -39.87 21.36 4.13
N VAL A 252 -40.50 22.47 4.50
CA VAL A 252 -40.39 23.76 3.78
C VAL A 252 -38.96 24.28 3.81
N TYR A 253 -38.33 24.32 4.99
CA TYR A 253 -36.94 24.76 5.10
C TYR A 253 -35.96 23.82 4.39
N ALA A 254 -36.16 22.50 4.48
CA ALA A 254 -35.31 21.51 3.82
C ALA A 254 -35.36 21.65 2.30
N PHE A 255 -36.55 21.71 1.72
CA PHE A 255 -36.74 21.82 0.28
C PHE A 255 -36.27 23.18 -0.26
N SER A 256 -36.54 24.27 0.47
CA SER A 256 -36.05 25.60 0.10
C SER A 256 -34.53 25.69 0.15
N GLY A 257 -33.89 25.05 1.15
CA GLY A 257 -32.44 24.93 1.22
C GLY A 257 -31.83 24.09 0.10
N LEU A 258 -32.49 23.01 -0.31
CA LEU A 258 -32.08 22.18 -1.45
C LEU A 258 -32.06 23.01 -2.75
N LEU A 259 -33.18 23.66 -3.08
CA LEU A 259 -33.31 24.46 -4.31
C LEU A 259 -32.38 25.66 -4.32
N ALA A 260 -32.22 26.34 -3.18
CA ALA A 260 -31.21 27.39 -3.02
C ALA A 260 -29.80 26.88 -3.35
N GLY A 261 -29.45 25.67 -2.92
CA GLY A 261 -28.12 25.09 -3.15
C GLY A 261 -27.89 24.55 -4.56
N VAL A 262 -28.93 24.21 -5.32
CA VAL A 262 -28.82 23.89 -6.76
C VAL A 262 -28.35 25.10 -7.55
N PHE A 263 -28.80 26.31 -7.17
CA PHE A 263 -28.41 27.56 -7.82
C PHE A 263 -27.09 28.16 -7.31
N LYS A 264 -26.26 27.40 -6.56
CA LYS A 264 -25.01 27.91 -5.96
C LYS A 264 -24.07 28.55 -7.00
N ASP A 265 -23.99 27.97 -8.20
CA ASP A 265 -23.00 28.36 -9.22
C ASP A 265 -23.39 29.66 -9.94
N PHE A 266 -24.68 30.02 -9.92
CA PHE A 266 -25.19 31.24 -10.56
C PHE A 266 -25.03 32.50 -9.68
N GLY A 267 -24.70 32.36 -8.39
CA GLY A 267 -24.37 33.47 -7.48
C GLY A 267 -25.43 33.76 -6.41
N LYS A 268 -25.15 34.75 -5.54
CA LYS A 268 -25.92 34.98 -4.30
C LYS A 268 -27.41 35.29 -4.53
N LEU A 269 -27.74 36.03 -5.59
CA LEU A 269 -29.12 36.37 -5.94
C LEU A 269 -29.93 35.15 -6.34
N TRP A 270 -29.33 34.25 -7.13
CA TRP A 270 -29.98 33.02 -7.59
C TRP A 270 -30.21 32.01 -6.49
N VAL A 271 -29.31 31.95 -5.49
CA VAL A 271 -29.52 31.16 -4.28
C VAL A 271 -30.74 31.67 -3.50
N GLY A 272 -30.90 32.99 -3.37
CA GLY A 272 -32.08 33.60 -2.75
C GLY A 272 -33.38 33.33 -3.51
N LEU A 273 -33.34 33.46 -4.84
CA LEU A 273 -34.47 33.09 -5.71
C LEU A 273 -34.84 31.61 -5.58
N GLY A 274 -33.85 30.72 -5.50
CA GLY A 274 -34.06 29.29 -5.27
C GLY A 274 -34.80 29.00 -3.96
N PHE A 275 -34.47 29.72 -2.89
CA PHE A 275 -35.16 29.60 -1.61
C PHE A 275 -36.62 30.07 -1.70
N ILE A 276 -36.87 31.22 -2.34
CA ILE A 276 -38.23 31.75 -2.55
C ILE A 276 -39.06 30.76 -3.38
N LEU A 277 -38.50 30.23 -4.47
CA LEU A 277 -39.17 29.25 -5.32
C LEU A 277 -39.48 27.96 -4.55
N GLY A 278 -38.55 27.47 -3.73
CA GLY A 278 -38.80 26.30 -2.91
C GLY A 278 -39.89 26.51 -1.86
N ASN A 279 -39.89 27.67 -1.22
CA ASN A 279 -40.93 28.04 -0.26
C ASN A 279 -42.30 28.13 -0.96
N ALA A 280 -42.38 28.77 -2.13
CA ALA A 280 -43.61 28.92 -2.89
C ALA A 280 -44.18 27.57 -3.35
N VAL A 281 -43.34 26.71 -3.94
CA VAL A 281 -43.74 25.39 -4.46
C VAL A 281 -44.25 24.50 -3.32
N LEU A 282 -43.52 24.42 -2.20
CA LEU A 282 -43.91 23.52 -1.12
C LEU A 282 -45.11 24.05 -0.32
N THR A 283 -45.23 25.36 -0.13
CA THR A 283 -46.40 25.97 0.52
C THR A 283 -47.66 25.74 -0.31
N PHE A 284 -47.58 25.90 -1.63
CA PHE A 284 -48.70 25.60 -2.54
C PHE A 284 -49.14 24.14 -2.45
N TYR A 285 -48.17 23.21 -2.40
CA TYR A 285 -48.45 21.77 -2.32
C TYR A 285 -49.10 21.36 -0.99
N ILE A 286 -48.67 21.93 0.13
CA ILE A 286 -49.11 21.49 1.47
C ILE A 286 -50.47 22.11 1.86
N ASN A 287 -50.67 23.41 1.65
CA ASN A 287 -51.82 24.11 2.24
C ASN A 287 -53.02 24.26 1.30
N GLY A 288 -52.83 24.26 -0.02
CA GLY A 288 -53.89 24.59 -0.98
C GLY A 288 -54.55 25.98 -0.79
N SER A 289 -54.10 26.76 0.19
CA SER A 289 -54.58 28.07 0.64
C SER A 289 -53.40 29.06 0.76
N THR A 290 -53.69 30.34 1.00
CA THR A 290 -52.72 31.45 1.06
C THR A 290 -52.00 31.62 2.40
N ASP A 291 -52.13 30.70 3.35
CA ASP A 291 -51.40 30.80 4.63
C ASP A 291 -49.91 30.55 4.40
N VAL A 292 -49.15 31.64 4.44
CA VAL A 292 -47.71 31.65 4.19
C VAL A 292 -46.97 31.18 5.44
N PHE A 293 -46.32 30.02 5.36
CA PHE A 293 -45.54 29.47 6.47
C PHE A 293 -44.29 30.29 6.80
N ILE A 294 -43.52 30.66 5.77
CA ILE A 294 -42.35 31.53 5.90
C ILE A 294 -42.67 32.84 5.18
N HIS A 295 -42.85 33.90 5.95
CA HIS A 295 -43.15 35.24 5.45
C HIS A 295 -42.10 35.68 4.41
N ILE A 296 -42.57 36.12 3.23
CA ILE A 296 -41.68 36.51 2.13
C ILE A 296 -40.81 37.70 2.56
N GLU A 297 -41.35 38.59 3.40
CA GLU A 297 -40.63 39.71 3.98
C GLU A 297 -39.39 39.27 4.76
N GLU A 298 -39.52 38.21 5.59
CA GLU A 298 -38.38 37.64 6.35
C GLU A 298 -37.34 37.04 5.40
N THR A 299 -37.77 36.42 4.30
CA THR A 299 -36.86 35.88 3.28
C THR A 299 -36.10 36.99 2.53
N LEU A 300 -36.76 38.10 2.21
CA LEU A 300 -36.13 39.24 1.54
C LEU A 300 -35.06 39.88 2.42
N VAL A 301 -35.34 40.05 3.72
CA VAL A 301 -34.35 40.55 4.69
C VAL A 301 -33.15 39.60 4.78
N ALA A 302 -33.39 38.29 4.81
CA ALA A 302 -32.32 37.28 4.82
C ALA A 302 -31.45 37.30 3.54
N ILE A 303 -32.06 37.52 2.37
CA ILE A 303 -31.33 37.67 1.11
C ILE A 303 -30.47 38.93 1.12
N ILE A 304 -30.99 40.05 1.64
CA ILE A 304 -30.23 41.30 1.79
C ILE A 304 -29.01 41.07 2.70
N LEU A 305 -29.19 40.35 3.82
CA LEU A 305 -28.09 39.98 4.71
C LEU A 305 -27.03 39.12 4.00
N LEU A 306 -27.43 38.16 3.17
CA LEU A 306 -26.51 37.35 2.36
C LEU A 306 -25.71 38.22 1.36
N LEU A 307 -26.37 39.19 0.73
CA LEU A 307 -25.73 40.09 -0.24
C LEU A 307 -24.69 40.99 0.44
N LEU A 308 -25.04 41.57 1.60
CA LEU A 308 -24.17 42.39 2.43
C LEU A 308 -22.96 41.64 3.01
N LEU A 309 -23.00 40.30 3.02
CA LEU A 309 -21.90 39.48 3.54
C LEU A 309 -20.59 39.74 2.76
N PRO A 310 -19.54 40.28 3.42
CA PRO A 310 -18.34 40.75 2.74
C PRO A 310 -17.58 39.60 2.07
N LYS A 311 -16.96 39.89 0.91
CA LYS A 311 -16.23 38.89 0.11
C LYS A 311 -15.13 38.18 0.90
N SER A 312 -14.53 38.84 1.89
CA SER A 312 -13.49 38.27 2.76
C SER A 312 -14.03 37.13 3.65
N ILE A 313 -15.24 37.27 4.19
CA ILE A 313 -15.89 36.20 4.98
C ILE A 313 -16.30 35.07 4.05
N GLY A 314 -16.85 35.41 2.88
CA GLY A 314 -17.22 34.41 1.87
C GLY A 314 -16.04 33.55 1.41
N LYS A 315 -14.87 34.16 1.17
CA LYS A 315 -13.64 33.42 0.83
C LYS A 315 -13.19 32.49 1.95
N ARG A 316 -13.30 32.93 3.21
CA ARG A 316 -12.96 32.11 4.39
C ARG A 316 -13.93 30.95 4.61
N ILE A 317 -15.22 31.12 4.31
CA ILE A 317 -16.19 30.02 4.38
C ILE A 317 -15.93 29.05 3.23
N SER A 318 -15.66 29.54 2.01
CA SER A 318 -15.33 28.68 0.88
C SER A 318 -13.99 27.96 1.00
N SER A 319 -13.06 28.46 1.81
CA SER A 319 -11.80 27.74 2.08
C SER A 319 -11.99 26.56 3.02
N LEU A 320 -13.15 26.45 3.69
CA LEU A 320 -13.57 25.27 4.43
C LEU A 320 -14.27 24.25 3.53
N LYS A 321 -13.93 24.22 2.24
CA LYS A 321 -14.43 23.22 1.30
C LYS A 321 -14.28 21.85 1.93
N GLY A 322 -15.40 21.12 1.99
CA GLY A 322 -15.41 19.75 2.46
C GLY A 322 -14.50 18.89 1.57
N VAL A 323 -14.12 17.73 2.11
CA VAL A 323 -13.16 16.82 1.48
C VAL A 323 -13.55 16.43 0.03
N GLY A 324 -14.85 16.46 -0.29
CA GLY A 324 -15.38 16.11 -1.61
C GLY A 324 -14.91 17.00 -2.78
N ASP A 325 -14.73 18.32 -2.60
CA ASP A 325 -14.28 19.20 -3.70
C ASP A 325 -12.77 19.10 -3.97
N TYR A 326 -12.01 18.55 -3.01
CA TYR A 326 -10.58 18.26 -3.12
C TYR A 326 -10.30 17.04 -4.04
N GLN A 327 -11.34 16.28 -4.41
CA GLN A 327 -11.23 15.03 -5.17
C GLN A 327 -10.89 15.24 -6.66
N ILE A 328 -11.35 16.34 -7.31
CA ILE A 328 -11.20 16.54 -8.76
C ILE A 328 -9.72 16.77 -9.16
N GLU A 329 -8.95 17.50 -8.36
CA GLU A 329 -7.51 17.70 -8.62
C GLU A 329 -6.70 16.42 -8.32
N ARG A 330 -7.19 15.59 -7.38
CA ARG A 330 -6.58 14.31 -6.98
C ARG A 330 -6.70 13.26 -8.09
N GLU A 331 -7.83 13.15 -8.77
CA GLU A 331 -8.05 12.15 -9.84
C GLU A 331 -7.03 12.25 -10.98
N ARG A 332 -6.58 13.46 -11.31
CA ARG A 332 -5.50 13.66 -12.29
C ARG A 332 -4.14 13.13 -11.80
N LEU A 333 -3.82 13.36 -10.53
CA LEU A 333 -2.60 12.86 -9.89
C LEU A 333 -2.62 11.33 -9.72
N TYR A 334 -3.80 10.72 -9.48
CA TYR A 334 -3.96 9.26 -9.48
C TYR A 334 -3.63 8.67 -10.85
N GLY A 335 -4.16 9.26 -11.93
CA GLY A 335 -3.89 8.81 -13.30
C GLY A 335 -2.40 8.80 -13.65
N GLU A 336 -1.66 9.84 -13.25
CA GLU A 336 -0.20 9.91 -13.45
C GLU A 336 0.57 8.83 -12.65
N ARG A 337 0.12 8.50 -11.44
CA ARG A 337 0.79 7.50 -10.60
C ARG A 337 0.54 6.08 -11.08
N ILE A 338 -0.70 5.75 -11.45
CA ILE A 338 -1.02 4.48 -12.11
C ILE A 338 -0.15 4.32 -13.35
N ARG A 339 -0.09 5.37 -14.19
CA ARG A 339 0.77 5.38 -15.37
C ARG A 339 2.24 5.13 -15.03
N ASN A 340 2.79 5.78 -14.00
CA ASN A 340 4.19 5.60 -13.59
C ASN A 340 4.46 4.18 -13.03
N ALA A 341 3.54 3.62 -12.25
CA ALA A 341 3.62 2.24 -11.76
C ALA A 341 3.60 1.24 -12.93
N THR A 342 2.71 1.46 -13.90
CA THR A 342 2.64 0.67 -15.14
C THR A 342 3.92 0.78 -15.96
N ILE A 343 4.49 1.97 -16.12
CA ILE A 343 5.77 2.17 -16.82
C ILE A 343 6.91 1.39 -16.14
N ASN A 344 6.97 1.40 -14.81
CA ASN A 344 8.01 0.66 -14.09
C ASN A 344 7.85 -0.86 -14.23
N ARG A 345 6.61 -1.39 -14.22
CA ARG A 345 6.34 -2.81 -14.53
C ARG A 345 6.77 -3.16 -15.96
N LEU A 346 6.42 -2.32 -16.94
CA LEU A 346 6.82 -2.50 -18.35
C LEU A 346 8.34 -2.51 -18.54
N LYS A 347 9.08 -1.68 -17.78
CA LYS A 347 10.55 -1.71 -17.79
C LYS A 347 11.10 -3.06 -17.30
N GLY A 348 10.55 -3.60 -16.20
CA GLY A 348 10.93 -4.93 -15.70
C GLY A 348 10.69 -6.02 -16.75
N TYR A 349 9.55 -5.94 -17.45
CA TYR A 349 9.20 -6.89 -18.51
C TYR A 349 10.16 -6.78 -19.70
N SER A 350 10.48 -5.56 -20.13
CA SER A 350 11.45 -5.29 -21.19
C SER A 350 12.82 -5.89 -20.91
N GLN A 351 13.29 -5.84 -19.66
CA GLN A 351 14.55 -6.47 -19.28
C GLN A 351 14.53 -7.99 -19.46
N ILE A 352 13.41 -8.64 -19.15
CA ILE A 352 13.24 -10.09 -19.35
C ILE A 352 13.23 -10.43 -20.83
N PHE A 353 12.48 -9.69 -21.65
CA PHE A 353 12.50 -9.89 -23.10
C PHE A 353 13.92 -9.77 -23.66
N ASN A 354 14.71 -8.82 -23.14
CA ASN A 354 16.11 -8.67 -23.53
C ASN A 354 16.98 -9.86 -23.07
N GLN A 355 16.76 -10.40 -21.87
CA GLN A 355 17.49 -11.59 -21.38
C GLN A 355 17.17 -12.85 -22.20
N ILE A 356 15.89 -13.02 -22.56
CA ILE A 356 15.45 -14.06 -23.48
C ILE A 356 16.13 -13.87 -24.84
N GLY A 357 16.08 -12.65 -25.41
CA GLY A 357 16.71 -12.32 -26.70
C GLY A 357 18.22 -12.58 -26.74
N LYS A 358 18.96 -12.16 -25.71
CA LYS A 358 20.41 -12.44 -25.60
C LYS A 358 20.74 -13.93 -25.56
N SER A 359 19.86 -14.74 -24.96
CA SER A 359 20.03 -16.18 -24.91
C SER A 359 19.86 -16.82 -26.30
N PHE A 360 19.11 -16.18 -27.22
CA PHE A 360 18.97 -16.62 -28.62
C PHE A 360 20.12 -16.20 -29.53
N GLU A 361 20.71 -15.03 -29.30
CA GLU A 361 21.80 -14.52 -30.13
C GLU A 361 23.03 -15.45 -30.11
N GLN A 362 23.27 -16.14 -29.00
CA GLN A 362 24.30 -17.17 -28.87
C GLN A 362 24.00 -18.46 -29.67
N VAL A 363 22.73 -18.82 -29.84
CA VAL A 363 22.32 -20.06 -30.54
C VAL A 363 22.22 -19.84 -32.06
N ALA A 364 21.83 -18.64 -32.50
CA ALA A 364 21.66 -18.30 -33.92
C ALA A 364 22.98 -18.18 -34.70
N LEU A 365 24.12 -18.03 -34.00
CA LEU A 365 25.46 -17.88 -34.60
C LEU A 365 25.98 -19.15 -35.30
N SER A 366 25.27 -20.28 -35.21
CA SER A 366 25.69 -21.57 -35.78
C SER A 366 25.08 -21.92 -37.15
N ASN A 367 24.23 -21.10 -37.76
CA ASN A 367 23.48 -21.52 -38.95
C ASN A 367 23.41 -20.46 -40.06
N THR A 368 24.41 -20.49 -40.96
CA THR A 368 24.31 -19.80 -42.26
C THR A 368 24.90 -20.67 -43.38
N LEU A 369 24.17 -21.71 -43.78
CA LEU A 369 24.38 -22.36 -45.08
C LEU A 369 23.14 -22.10 -45.94
N GLN A 370 23.21 -21.04 -46.74
CA GLN A 370 22.19 -20.68 -47.72
C GLN A 370 22.38 -21.49 -49.01
N SER A 371 21.25 -21.91 -49.58
CA SER A 371 21.11 -22.77 -50.74
C SER A 371 21.44 -22.07 -52.07
N LYS A 372 22.43 -22.59 -52.79
CA LYS A 372 22.36 -22.71 -54.26
C LYS A 372 21.82 -24.11 -54.60
N ASN A 373 21.28 -24.31 -55.79
CA ASN A 373 20.86 -25.63 -56.26
C ASN A 373 22.04 -26.62 -56.13
N ASP A 374 21.90 -27.61 -55.26
CA ASP A 374 22.99 -28.53 -54.89
C ASP A 374 23.52 -29.31 -56.11
N PHE A 375 22.67 -29.55 -57.12
CA PHE A 375 23.07 -30.22 -58.36
C PHE A 375 23.93 -29.33 -59.26
N ASP A 376 23.59 -28.06 -59.41
CA ASP A 376 24.35 -27.12 -60.25
C ASP A 376 25.80 -26.99 -59.73
N GLU A 377 25.99 -27.02 -58.40
CA GLU A 377 27.32 -27.03 -57.78
C GLU A 377 28.11 -28.33 -58.04
N ILE A 378 27.44 -29.49 -58.02
CA ILE A 378 28.06 -30.77 -58.37
C ILE A 378 28.50 -30.75 -59.84
N PHE A 379 27.65 -30.25 -60.74
CA PHE A 379 27.96 -30.15 -62.16
C PHE A 379 29.10 -29.15 -62.44
N ASP A 380 29.08 -27.97 -61.84
CA ASP A 380 30.15 -26.97 -62.00
C ASP A 380 31.50 -27.50 -61.49
N ARG A 381 31.53 -28.18 -60.34
CA ARG A 381 32.77 -28.78 -59.82
C ARG A 381 33.25 -29.95 -60.66
N LEU A 382 32.34 -30.80 -61.13
CA LEU A 382 32.66 -31.91 -62.02
C LEU A 382 33.25 -31.41 -63.34
N THR A 383 32.67 -30.36 -63.92
CA THR A 383 33.19 -29.78 -65.16
C THR A 383 34.58 -29.19 -64.96
N GLN A 384 34.83 -28.47 -63.87
CA GLN A 384 36.14 -27.90 -63.56
C GLN A 384 37.20 -28.97 -63.25
N GLY A 385 36.84 -30.02 -62.50
CA GLY A 385 37.76 -31.06 -62.06
C GLY A 385 38.13 -32.08 -63.16
N VAL A 386 37.18 -32.43 -64.03
CA VAL A 386 37.35 -33.51 -65.01
C VAL A 386 37.19 -33.04 -66.46
N CYS A 387 36.18 -32.23 -66.77
CA CYS A 387 35.79 -31.98 -68.16
C CYS A 387 36.52 -30.80 -68.83
N TYR A 388 36.85 -29.73 -68.12
CA TYR A 388 37.35 -28.48 -68.70
C TYR A 388 38.66 -28.65 -69.47
N LYS A 389 39.55 -29.51 -68.97
CA LYS A 389 40.83 -29.86 -69.62
C LYS A 389 40.74 -31.10 -70.53
N CYS A 390 39.54 -31.63 -70.76
CA CYS A 390 39.31 -32.81 -71.59
C CYS A 390 39.25 -32.44 -73.07
N SER A 391 39.88 -33.26 -73.93
CA SER A 391 39.89 -33.04 -75.39
C SER A 391 38.50 -33.10 -76.04
N TYR A 392 37.49 -33.66 -75.36
CA TYR A 392 36.12 -33.78 -75.84
C TYR A 392 35.14 -32.74 -75.24
N PHE A 393 35.64 -31.74 -74.51
CA PHE A 393 34.81 -30.74 -73.82
C PHE A 393 33.79 -30.05 -74.75
N SER A 394 34.24 -29.43 -75.85
CA SER A 394 33.37 -28.74 -76.82
C SER A 394 32.29 -29.66 -77.39
N ARG A 395 32.60 -30.95 -77.58
CA ARG A 395 31.62 -31.93 -78.06
C ARG A 395 30.57 -32.26 -77.00
N CYS A 396 30.97 -32.48 -75.76
CA CYS A 396 30.08 -32.87 -74.67
C CYS A 396 29.25 -31.71 -74.12
N TRP A 397 29.87 -30.55 -73.90
CA TRP A 397 29.25 -29.42 -73.18
C TRP A 397 28.74 -28.29 -74.09
N GLU A 398 29.24 -28.13 -75.33
CA GLU A 398 28.75 -27.10 -76.25
C GLU A 398 27.79 -27.66 -77.31
N ARG A 399 28.14 -28.81 -77.93
CA ARG A 399 27.33 -29.41 -79.01
C ARG A 399 26.24 -30.37 -78.52
N ASN A 400 26.55 -31.20 -77.52
CA ASN A 400 25.66 -32.26 -77.03
C ASN A 400 25.33 -32.16 -75.53
N PHE A 401 25.17 -30.92 -75.04
CA PHE A 401 24.95 -30.62 -73.61
C PHE A 401 23.86 -31.50 -72.97
N ASN A 402 22.67 -31.57 -73.60
CA ASN A 402 21.54 -32.32 -73.05
C ASN A 402 21.85 -33.81 -72.84
N ASN A 403 22.59 -34.44 -73.75
CA ASN A 403 22.94 -35.85 -73.64
C ASN A 403 24.02 -36.06 -72.56
N ALA A 404 25.03 -35.19 -72.51
CA ALA A 404 26.06 -35.24 -71.46
C ALA A 404 25.45 -35.07 -70.05
N TYR A 405 24.53 -34.11 -69.90
CA TYR A 405 23.80 -33.86 -68.66
C TYR A 405 22.99 -35.09 -68.21
N GLN A 406 22.21 -35.69 -69.12
CA GLN A 406 21.41 -36.89 -68.81
C GLN A 406 22.27 -38.10 -68.44
N ASN A 407 23.42 -38.29 -69.10
CA ASN A 407 24.33 -39.39 -68.79
C ASN A 407 24.98 -39.23 -67.42
N ILE A 408 25.41 -38.02 -67.05
CA ILE A 408 25.96 -37.75 -65.72
C ILE A 408 24.88 -37.91 -64.64
N PHE A 409 23.66 -37.43 -64.90
CA PHE A 409 22.53 -37.61 -64.01
C PHE A 409 22.16 -39.09 -63.83
N TYR A 410 22.21 -39.89 -64.90
CA TYR A 410 22.05 -41.34 -64.81
C TYR A 410 23.10 -41.99 -63.91
N ILE A 411 24.38 -41.61 -64.04
CA ILE A 411 25.47 -42.13 -63.20
C ILE A 411 25.26 -41.73 -61.74
N LEU A 412 24.90 -40.47 -61.46
CA LEU A 412 24.62 -39.99 -60.10
C LEU A 412 23.49 -40.79 -59.43
N ASN A 413 22.39 -41.08 -60.16
CA ASN A 413 21.31 -41.91 -59.64
C ASN A 413 21.76 -43.34 -59.31
N GLN A 414 22.71 -43.89 -60.07
CA GLN A 414 23.26 -45.21 -59.77
C GLN A 414 24.16 -45.17 -58.53
N ILE A 415 25.00 -44.14 -58.39
CA ILE A 415 25.83 -43.90 -57.18
C ILE A 415 24.95 -43.75 -55.93
N GLU A 416 23.82 -43.07 -56.05
CA GLU A 416 22.84 -42.93 -54.97
C GLU A 416 22.24 -44.29 -54.56
N ARG A 417 21.86 -45.12 -55.54
CA ARG A 417 21.34 -46.47 -55.28
C ARG A 417 22.37 -47.39 -54.63
N THR A 418 23.65 -47.24 -54.96
CA THR A 418 24.75 -48.01 -54.36
C THR A 418 25.36 -47.35 -53.12
N ASN A 419 24.78 -46.25 -52.65
CA ASN A 419 25.19 -45.53 -51.44
C ASN A 419 26.67 -45.06 -51.46
N GLY A 420 27.20 -44.69 -52.63
CA GLY A 420 28.55 -44.14 -52.79
C GLY A 420 29.64 -45.15 -53.17
N ILE A 421 29.30 -46.43 -53.38
CA ILE A 421 30.23 -47.47 -53.83
C ILE A 421 29.84 -47.83 -55.27
N PHE A 422 30.24 -47.00 -56.22
CA PHE A 422 30.04 -47.26 -57.64
C PHE A 422 31.40 -47.45 -58.32
N ASP A 423 31.57 -48.58 -58.98
CA ASP A 423 32.82 -48.95 -59.67
C ASP A 423 32.63 -48.97 -61.19
N LYS A 424 33.74 -48.84 -61.92
CA LYS A 424 33.75 -48.71 -63.39
C LYS A 424 33.09 -49.89 -64.11
N GLU A 425 33.08 -51.07 -63.49
CA GLU A 425 32.53 -52.31 -64.05
C GLU A 425 30.98 -52.39 -64.00
N MET A 426 30.32 -51.48 -63.28
CA MET A 426 28.87 -51.51 -63.08
C MET A 426 28.05 -50.80 -64.18
N ALA A 427 28.70 -50.14 -65.14
CA ALA A 427 28.06 -49.54 -66.31
C ALA A 427 29.03 -49.43 -67.51
N ASP A 428 28.48 -49.35 -68.74
CA ASP A 428 29.23 -49.12 -70.00
C ASP A 428 29.80 -47.68 -70.09
N LEU A 429 30.58 -47.27 -69.09
CA LEU A 429 31.05 -45.89 -68.89
C LEU A 429 32.09 -45.47 -69.93
N ASP A 430 32.78 -46.44 -70.54
CA ASP A 430 33.69 -46.22 -71.67
C ASP A 430 32.95 -45.73 -72.93
N LYS A 431 31.63 -45.96 -73.05
CA LYS A 431 30.80 -45.40 -74.14
C LYS A 431 30.37 -43.95 -73.86
N ILE A 432 30.44 -43.51 -72.60
CA ILE A 432 29.93 -42.21 -72.12
C ILE A 432 31.07 -41.20 -71.97
N CYS A 433 32.23 -41.62 -71.46
CA CYS A 433 33.38 -40.76 -71.19
C CYS A 433 34.69 -41.42 -71.60
N ILE A 434 35.63 -40.63 -72.14
CA ILE A 434 37.00 -41.08 -72.46
C ILE A 434 37.90 -41.19 -71.21
N HIS A 435 37.46 -40.62 -70.08
CA HIS A 435 38.14 -40.66 -68.78
C HIS A 435 37.22 -41.17 -67.66
N PRO A 436 36.68 -42.39 -67.79
CA PRO A 436 35.63 -42.90 -66.91
C PRO A 436 36.09 -43.12 -65.47
N SER A 437 37.33 -43.57 -65.24
CA SER A 437 37.86 -43.77 -63.88
C SER A 437 37.96 -42.45 -63.09
N LYS A 438 38.46 -41.39 -63.72
CA LYS A 438 38.52 -40.05 -63.11
C LYS A 438 37.13 -39.46 -62.88
N LEU A 439 36.20 -39.66 -63.82
CA LEU A 439 34.84 -39.18 -63.71
C LEU A 439 34.11 -39.80 -62.50
N ILE A 440 34.20 -41.13 -62.34
CA ILE A 440 33.55 -41.84 -61.23
C ILE A 440 34.17 -41.46 -59.88
N GLN A 441 35.50 -41.37 -59.81
CA GLN A 441 36.19 -40.97 -58.58
C GLN A 441 35.74 -39.59 -58.10
N GLU A 442 35.66 -38.62 -59.03
CA GLU A 442 35.22 -37.27 -58.72
C GLU A 442 33.72 -37.25 -58.33
N LEU A 443 32.87 -37.98 -59.05
CA LEU A 443 31.44 -38.08 -58.72
C LEU A 443 31.20 -38.73 -57.36
N ASN A 444 31.93 -39.79 -57.00
CA ASN A 444 31.83 -40.42 -55.68
C ASN A 444 32.27 -39.46 -54.56
N CYS A 445 33.33 -38.68 -54.78
CA CYS A 445 33.78 -37.64 -53.84
C CYS A 445 32.73 -36.53 -53.67
N LEU A 446 32.21 -35.99 -54.78
CA LEU A 446 31.19 -34.94 -54.77
C LEU A 446 29.88 -35.42 -54.15
N TYR A 447 29.46 -36.66 -54.43
CA TYR A 447 28.30 -37.28 -53.79
C TYR A 447 28.50 -37.51 -52.29
N GLY A 448 29.69 -37.94 -51.87
CA GLY A 448 30.04 -38.06 -50.44
C GLY A 448 29.91 -36.73 -49.70
N ASN A 449 30.41 -35.64 -50.30
CA ASN A 449 30.25 -34.28 -49.76
C ASN A 449 28.79 -33.84 -49.74
N TYR A 450 28.03 -34.10 -50.81
CA TYR A 450 26.59 -33.82 -50.88
C TYR A 450 25.82 -34.54 -49.76
N LYS A 451 26.08 -35.83 -49.56
CA LYS A 451 25.44 -36.65 -48.52
C LYS A 451 25.76 -36.14 -47.11
N SER A 452 27.02 -35.80 -46.85
CA SER A 452 27.44 -35.17 -45.59
C SER A 452 26.69 -33.85 -45.37
N ASN A 453 26.63 -32.98 -46.39
CA ASN A 453 25.89 -31.73 -46.33
C ASN A 453 24.39 -31.94 -46.11
N GLN A 454 23.75 -32.94 -46.73
CA GLN A 454 22.34 -33.27 -46.50
C GLN A 454 22.09 -33.77 -45.08
N TYR A 455 23.00 -34.59 -44.53
CA TYR A 455 22.94 -35.02 -43.13
C TYR A 455 23.00 -33.83 -42.17
N TRP A 456 23.94 -32.89 -42.39
CA TRP A 456 24.03 -31.65 -41.60
C TRP A 456 22.82 -30.73 -41.79
N LYS A 457 22.26 -30.63 -43.01
CA LYS A 457 21.00 -29.91 -43.27
C LYS A 457 19.82 -30.54 -42.50
N GLY A 458 19.75 -31.87 -42.45
CA GLY A 458 18.74 -32.61 -41.68
C GLY A 458 18.82 -32.33 -40.17
N GLN A 459 20.03 -32.47 -39.59
CA GLN A 459 20.31 -32.12 -38.19
C GLN A 459 19.94 -30.66 -37.86
N ALA A 460 20.25 -29.72 -38.76
CA ALA A 460 19.87 -28.32 -38.58
C ALA A 460 18.36 -28.09 -38.64
N LEU A 461 17.62 -28.84 -39.48
CA LEU A 461 16.16 -28.78 -39.54
C LEU A 461 15.49 -29.37 -38.30
N GLU A 462 15.99 -30.47 -37.76
CA GLU A 462 15.54 -31.04 -36.49
C GLU A 462 15.79 -30.07 -35.32
N SER A 463 16.98 -29.45 -35.29
CA SER A 463 17.32 -28.40 -34.33
C SER A 463 16.36 -27.21 -34.42
N LYS A 464 15.98 -26.77 -35.63
CA LYS A 464 14.98 -25.72 -35.84
C LYS A 464 13.59 -26.11 -35.32
N LYS A 465 13.18 -27.36 -35.49
CA LYS A 465 11.89 -27.86 -35.01
C LYS A 465 11.84 -27.87 -33.47
N LEU A 466 12.94 -28.27 -32.82
CA LEU A 466 13.09 -28.24 -31.36
C LEU A 466 13.05 -26.79 -30.83
N ILE A 467 13.76 -25.86 -31.48
CA ILE A 467 13.70 -24.42 -31.15
C ILE A 467 12.26 -23.87 -31.27
N SER A 468 11.52 -24.27 -32.31
CA SER A 468 10.12 -23.87 -32.50
C SER A 468 9.17 -24.41 -31.41
N GLN A 469 9.45 -25.59 -30.86
CA GLN A 469 8.71 -26.11 -29.70
C GLN A 469 9.04 -25.31 -28.42
N GLN A 470 10.32 -25.00 -28.18
CA GLN A 470 10.75 -24.17 -27.05
C GLN A 470 10.17 -22.73 -27.11
N MET A 471 9.97 -22.17 -28.31
CA MET A 471 9.28 -20.88 -28.52
C MET A 471 7.84 -20.86 -27.98
N LYS A 472 7.10 -21.98 -28.10
CA LYS A 472 5.73 -22.04 -27.59
C LYS A 472 5.68 -21.95 -26.06
N GLY A 473 6.66 -22.54 -25.38
CA GLY A 473 6.83 -22.42 -23.92
C GLY A 473 7.03 -20.96 -23.49
N ILE A 474 7.90 -20.23 -24.18
CA ILE A 474 8.12 -18.79 -23.91
C ILE A 474 6.87 -17.95 -24.20
N SER A 475 6.17 -18.21 -25.31
CA SER A 475 4.95 -17.48 -25.66
C SER A 475 3.89 -17.57 -24.55
N LYS A 476 3.75 -18.75 -23.93
CA LYS A 476 2.88 -18.96 -22.77
C LYS A 476 3.32 -18.12 -21.57
N VAL A 477 4.61 -18.11 -21.25
CA VAL A 477 5.17 -17.24 -20.19
C VAL A 477 4.85 -15.77 -20.47
N ILE A 478 5.06 -15.28 -21.69
CA ILE A 478 4.77 -13.89 -22.09
C ILE A 478 3.29 -13.55 -21.87
N MET A 479 2.40 -14.48 -22.22
CA MET A 479 0.97 -14.32 -22.00
C MET A 479 0.63 -14.25 -20.52
N ASP A 480 1.23 -15.11 -19.69
CA ASP A 480 1.06 -15.10 -18.23
C ASP A 480 1.59 -13.78 -17.63
N LEU A 481 2.70 -13.21 -18.14
CA LEU A 481 3.20 -11.89 -17.73
C LEU A 481 2.19 -10.78 -18.06
N GLY A 482 1.57 -10.85 -19.24
CA GLY A 482 0.55 -9.90 -19.68
C GLY A 482 -0.69 -9.93 -18.80
N LEU A 483 -1.15 -11.12 -18.40
CA LEU A 483 -2.29 -11.28 -17.49
C LEU A 483 -2.01 -10.72 -16.09
N ASP A 484 -0.79 -10.86 -15.58
CA ASP A 484 -0.39 -10.32 -14.25
C ASP A 484 -0.33 -8.77 -14.22
N MET A 485 -0.30 -8.11 -15.38
CA MET A 485 -0.32 -6.63 -15.45
C MET A 485 -1.59 -6.02 -14.86
N GLY A 486 -2.71 -6.73 -14.95
CA GLY A 486 -4.04 -6.26 -14.53
C GLY A 486 -4.34 -6.39 -13.04
N LYS A 487 -3.40 -6.85 -12.21
CA LYS A 487 -3.63 -6.88 -10.75
C LYS A 487 -3.55 -5.46 -10.19
N ASP A 488 -4.73 -4.95 -9.84
CA ASP A 488 -5.01 -3.56 -9.49
C ASP A 488 -4.35 -3.11 -8.19
N ILE A 489 -3.87 -1.86 -8.22
CA ILE A 489 -3.53 -1.09 -7.02
C ILE A 489 -4.86 -0.54 -6.51
N LEU A 490 -5.29 -0.98 -5.33
CA LEU A 490 -6.52 -0.49 -4.72
C LEU A 490 -6.23 0.83 -4.00
N PHE A 491 -6.87 1.90 -4.45
CA PHE A 491 -6.83 3.20 -3.79
C PHE A 491 -8.02 3.30 -2.86
N ASN A 492 -7.75 3.45 -1.56
CA ASN A 492 -8.79 3.61 -0.57
C ASN A 492 -9.05 5.10 -0.29
N LYS A 493 -10.01 5.67 -1.03
CA LYS A 493 -10.35 7.10 -0.92
C LYS A 493 -10.82 7.48 0.49
N GLU A 494 -11.62 6.62 1.14
CA GLU A 494 -12.17 6.90 2.47
C GLU A 494 -11.07 7.06 3.53
N ILE A 495 -10.10 6.14 3.55
CA ILE A 495 -8.96 6.20 4.48
C ILE A 495 -8.10 7.45 4.23
N GLU A 496 -7.90 7.85 2.98
CA GLU A 496 -7.15 9.06 2.64
C GLU A 496 -7.81 10.32 3.23
N GLU A 497 -9.14 10.39 3.21
CA GLU A 497 -9.91 11.49 3.81
C GLU A 497 -9.79 11.50 5.34
N GLU A 498 -9.90 10.34 5.98
CA GLU A 498 -9.74 10.21 7.43
C GLU A 498 -8.36 10.66 7.90
N ILE A 499 -7.29 10.25 7.19
CA ILE A 499 -5.92 10.65 7.51
C ILE A 499 -5.74 12.16 7.33
N LEU A 500 -6.25 12.76 6.25
CA LEU A 500 -6.19 14.21 6.04
C LEU A 500 -6.85 14.98 7.19
N VAL A 501 -8.06 14.58 7.58
CA VAL A 501 -8.80 15.22 8.69
C VAL A 501 -8.04 15.06 10.01
N ALA A 502 -7.48 13.88 10.28
CA ALA A 502 -6.75 13.62 11.52
C ALA A 502 -5.42 14.40 11.60
N LEU A 503 -4.71 14.58 10.49
CA LEU A 503 -3.51 15.40 10.43
C LEU A 503 -3.84 16.88 10.64
N ASP A 504 -4.90 17.40 10.01
CA ASP A 504 -5.34 18.78 10.18
C ASP A 504 -5.81 19.06 11.64
N LYS A 505 -6.52 18.10 12.27
CA LYS A 505 -6.87 18.14 13.72
C LYS A 505 -5.64 18.29 14.60
N ASN A 506 -4.53 17.69 14.20
CA ASN A 506 -3.26 17.73 14.90
C ASN A 506 -2.38 18.94 14.51
N ASN A 507 -2.92 19.93 13.78
CA ASN A 507 -2.18 21.08 13.23
C ASN A 507 -0.98 20.68 12.34
N ILE A 508 -1.09 19.55 11.65
CA ILE A 508 -0.13 19.11 10.65
C ILE A 508 -0.66 19.53 9.28
N GLY A 509 -0.07 20.58 8.73
CA GLY A 509 -0.45 21.10 7.41
C GLY A 509 0.09 20.19 6.30
N VAL A 510 -0.79 19.38 5.74
CA VAL A 510 -0.50 18.52 4.58
C VAL A 510 -1.16 19.08 3.33
N ARG A 511 -0.45 18.96 2.20
CA ARG A 511 -1.02 19.23 0.89
C ARG A 511 -1.89 18.05 0.51
N ASP A 512 -1.33 16.84 0.44
CA ASP A 512 -2.03 15.67 -0.07
C ASP A 512 -1.63 14.39 0.66
N VAL A 513 -2.52 13.41 0.69
CA VAL A 513 -2.28 12.08 1.26
C VAL A 513 -2.76 11.05 0.26
N VAL A 514 -1.93 10.05 0.00
CA VAL A 514 -2.29 8.92 -0.85
C VAL A 514 -2.03 7.62 -0.12
N VAL A 515 -3.02 6.74 -0.13
CA VAL A 515 -3.02 5.43 0.49
C VAL A 515 -3.15 4.41 -0.63
N ILE A 516 -2.16 3.52 -0.68
CA ILE A 516 -2.14 2.38 -1.59
C ILE A 516 -2.33 1.13 -0.73
N GLU A 517 -3.35 0.35 -1.06
CA GLU A 517 -3.49 -1.01 -0.58
C GLU A 517 -2.88 -1.97 -1.61
N GLU A 518 -1.84 -2.69 -1.18
CA GLU A 518 -1.21 -3.72 -1.98
C GLU A 518 -2.10 -4.99 -2.03
N PRO A 519 -1.95 -5.86 -3.05
CA PRO A 519 -2.70 -7.11 -3.13
C PRO A 519 -2.56 -8.06 -1.92
N SER A 520 -1.51 -7.87 -1.13
CA SER A 520 -1.27 -8.57 0.15
C SER A 520 -2.13 -8.03 1.31
N GLY A 521 -2.96 -7.01 1.09
CA GLY A 521 -3.74 -6.32 2.11
C GLY A 521 -2.89 -5.42 3.01
N ARG A 522 -1.74 -4.93 2.51
CA ARG A 522 -0.82 -4.03 3.23
C ARG A 522 -1.01 -2.59 2.76
N PHE A 523 -0.78 -1.65 3.66
CA PHE A 523 -0.92 -0.23 3.37
C PHE A 523 0.43 0.46 3.19
N GLU A 524 0.55 1.26 2.13
CA GLU A 524 1.58 2.28 1.96
C GLU A 524 0.91 3.65 1.92
N VAL A 525 1.35 4.56 2.80
CA VAL A 525 0.79 5.92 2.90
C VAL A 525 1.85 6.93 2.52
N THR A 526 1.60 7.67 1.45
CA THR A 526 2.45 8.77 0.99
C THR A 526 1.83 10.10 1.36
N ILE A 527 2.60 10.94 2.05
CA ILE A 527 2.19 12.27 2.46
C ILE A 527 3.01 13.32 1.71
N TYR A 528 2.32 14.34 1.21
CA TYR A 528 2.89 15.51 0.58
C TYR A 528 2.57 16.74 1.44
N GLY A 529 3.56 17.56 1.75
CA GLY A 529 3.35 18.79 2.53
C GLY A 529 4.21 19.95 2.04
N GLN A 530 3.86 21.15 2.49
CA GLN A 530 4.43 22.45 2.08
C GLN A 530 5.21 23.17 3.20
N ASP A 531 5.36 22.57 4.39
CA ASP A 531 6.04 23.21 5.52
C ASP A 531 6.77 22.18 6.38
N LYS A 532 8.01 22.43 6.81
CA LYS A 532 8.77 21.45 7.61
C LYS A 532 8.03 21.18 8.93
N LEU A 533 7.61 19.92 9.15
CA LEU A 533 7.08 19.41 10.42
C LEU A 533 7.92 19.84 11.65
N LEU A 534 9.24 19.97 11.45
CA LEU A 534 10.21 20.47 12.43
C LEU A 534 9.97 21.92 12.90
N LYS A 535 9.41 22.80 12.08
CA LYS A 535 9.05 24.18 12.48
C LYS A 535 7.92 24.20 13.52
N ASN A 536 7.06 23.18 13.52
CA ASN A 536 5.94 23.05 14.46
C ASN A 536 6.28 22.20 15.70
N GLY A 537 7.54 21.75 15.86
CA GLY A 537 7.99 20.97 17.00
C GLY A 537 7.47 19.52 17.06
N LYS A 538 6.87 19.00 15.98
CA LYS A 538 6.30 17.65 15.91
C LYS A 538 7.22 16.66 15.22
N SER A 539 7.34 15.45 15.77
CA SER A 539 8.18 14.39 15.21
C SER A 539 7.49 13.62 14.08
N TYR A 540 8.26 13.09 13.13
CA TYR A 540 7.78 12.14 12.10
C TYR A 540 7.12 10.89 12.70
N SER A 541 7.51 10.53 13.93
CA SER A 541 6.90 9.45 14.70
C SER A 541 5.47 9.77 15.13
N GLU A 542 5.14 11.03 15.45
CA GLU A 542 3.77 11.44 15.79
C GLU A 542 2.83 11.27 14.60
N VAL A 543 3.30 11.65 13.40
CA VAL A 543 2.56 11.45 12.15
C VAL A 543 2.34 9.95 11.91
N GLY A 544 3.36 9.12 12.12
CA GLY A 544 3.26 7.67 12.03
C GLY A 544 2.24 7.08 13.01
N ASN A 545 2.21 7.56 14.26
CA ASN A 545 1.23 7.13 15.26
C ASN A 545 -0.21 7.49 14.87
N ILE A 546 -0.44 8.72 14.37
CA ILE A 546 -1.78 9.13 13.90
C ILE A 546 -2.27 8.22 12.77
N ILE A 547 -1.40 7.91 11.80
CA ILE A 547 -1.74 7.02 10.70
C ILE A 547 -1.96 5.58 11.22
N SER A 548 -1.17 5.17 12.21
CA SER A 548 -1.30 3.84 12.83
C SER A 548 -2.63 3.66 13.56
N ASP A 549 -3.09 4.69 14.27
CA ASP A 549 -4.37 4.67 14.99
C ASP A 549 -5.57 4.54 14.03
N ILE A 550 -5.47 5.15 12.84
CA ILE A 550 -6.53 5.11 11.82
C ILE A 550 -6.55 3.76 11.10
N LEU A 551 -5.37 3.29 10.67
CA LEU A 551 -5.26 2.02 9.95
C LEU A 551 -5.36 0.79 10.86
N GLY A 552 -5.23 0.96 12.18
CA GLY A 552 -5.16 -0.14 13.15
C GLY A 552 -3.88 -0.97 13.04
N ARG A 553 -2.85 -0.47 12.33
CA ARG A 553 -1.57 -1.16 12.09
C ARG A 553 -0.40 -0.23 12.36
N LYS A 554 0.70 -0.75 12.90
CA LYS A 554 1.89 0.07 13.20
C LYS A 554 2.54 0.53 11.90
N MET A 555 2.62 1.84 11.69
CA MET A 555 3.19 2.46 10.49
C MET A 555 4.53 3.12 10.82
N ILE A 556 5.56 2.83 10.02
CA ILE A 556 6.91 3.38 10.13
C ILE A 556 7.31 4.12 8.86
N ILE A 557 8.22 5.06 9.00
CA ILE A 557 8.76 5.79 7.85
C ILE A 557 9.67 4.88 7.01
N LYS A 558 9.37 4.77 5.71
CA LYS A 558 10.23 4.14 4.69
C LYS A 558 11.29 5.18 4.33
N GLY A 559 12.57 4.79 4.40
CA GLY A 559 13.73 5.68 4.29
C GLY A 559 13.72 6.70 3.13
N ASP A 560 14.61 7.68 3.27
CA ASP A 560 14.85 8.90 2.46
C ASP A 560 13.74 9.98 2.47
N PHE A 561 14.04 11.05 3.20
CA PHE A 561 13.42 12.36 3.05
C PHE A 561 13.87 12.95 1.71
N ILE A 562 13.02 12.86 0.68
CA ILE A 562 13.30 13.49 -0.61
C ILE A 562 12.81 14.93 -0.55
N ASN A 563 13.76 15.87 -0.42
CA ASN A 563 13.53 17.30 -0.54
C ASN A 563 13.64 17.70 -2.02
N ASN A 564 12.56 17.56 -2.77
CA ASN A 564 12.55 17.96 -4.18
C ASN A 564 12.28 19.47 -4.29
N GLY A 565 13.33 20.28 -4.16
CA GLY A 565 13.31 21.66 -4.61
C GLY A 565 14.41 22.54 -4.01
N GLU A 566 15.02 23.36 -4.86
CA GLU A 566 15.97 24.43 -4.51
C GLU A 566 15.42 25.43 -3.46
N ASN A 567 14.09 25.46 -3.25
CA ASN A 567 13.39 26.33 -2.29
C ASN A 567 12.91 25.66 -0.99
N ASN A 568 13.25 24.40 -0.67
CA ASN A 568 13.08 23.83 0.68
C ASN A 568 11.62 23.76 1.25
N GLU A 569 10.57 23.96 0.44
CA GLU A 569 9.18 24.06 0.91
C GLU A 569 8.36 22.77 0.75
N ASN A 570 8.65 21.90 -0.21
CA ASN A 570 7.85 20.69 -0.43
C ASN A 570 8.55 19.43 0.09
N TYR A 571 7.83 18.61 0.87
CA TYR A 571 8.33 17.32 1.34
C TYR A 571 7.42 16.16 0.93
N LYS A 572 8.04 15.00 0.73
CA LYS A 572 7.36 13.71 0.53
C LYS A 572 7.78 12.76 1.65
N LEU A 573 6.82 12.21 2.39
CA LEU A 573 7.07 11.15 3.38
C LEU A 573 6.33 9.90 2.95
N ASN A 574 7.03 8.76 2.98
CA ASN A 574 6.42 7.46 2.73
C ASN A 574 6.37 6.69 4.04
N TYR A 575 5.19 6.26 4.44
CA TYR A 575 4.95 5.38 5.57
C TYR A 575 4.55 4.01 5.04
N LYS A 576 5.11 2.97 5.65
CA LYS A 576 4.75 1.58 5.38
C LYS A 576 4.46 0.87 6.69
N GLU A 577 3.76 -0.25 6.61
CA GLU A 577 3.55 -1.11 7.77
C GLU A 577 4.89 -1.54 8.39
N ALA A 578 4.95 -1.66 9.71
CA ALA A 578 6.15 -2.09 10.42
C ALA A 578 6.34 -3.61 10.30
N VAL A 579 7.53 -4.04 9.92
CA VAL A 579 7.88 -5.46 9.89
C VAL A 579 8.09 -6.01 11.30
N ASN A 580 7.55 -7.20 11.56
CA ASN A 580 7.65 -7.88 12.86
C ASN A 580 8.97 -8.63 13.04
N TYR A 581 9.60 -9.01 11.93
CA TYR A 581 10.81 -9.82 11.92
C TYR A 581 11.89 -9.22 11.02
N ASN A 582 13.13 -9.59 11.33
CA ASN A 582 14.31 -9.39 10.52
C ASN A 582 15.06 -10.71 10.40
N ILE A 583 15.94 -10.80 9.42
CA ILE A 583 16.81 -11.96 9.23
C ILE A 583 18.23 -11.46 9.03
N ASN A 584 19.21 -12.02 9.77
CA ASN A 584 20.62 -11.79 9.44
C ASN A 584 21.24 -13.08 8.96
N ILE A 585 22.21 -12.91 8.07
CA ILE A 585 22.77 -13.97 7.26
C ILE A 585 24.23 -14.19 7.62
N GLY A 586 24.65 -15.44 7.58
CA GLY A 586 26.05 -15.86 7.62
C GLY A 586 26.30 -16.90 6.54
N VAL A 587 27.45 -16.82 5.89
CA VAL A 587 27.80 -17.70 4.76
C VAL A 587 29.23 -18.18 4.88
N VAL A 588 29.43 -19.46 4.61
CA VAL A 588 30.75 -20.02 4.30
C VAL A 588 30.66 -20.66 2.92
N LYS A 589 31.53 -20.22 2.01
CA LYS A 589 31.65 -20.74 0.64
C LYS A 589 33.12 -21.11 0.39
N VAL A 590 33.38 -22.34 -0.01
CA VAL A 590 34.74 -22.86 -0.27
C VAL A 590 34.72 -23.73 -1.52
N ALA A 591 35.65 -23.46 -2.44
CA ALA A 591 35.81 -24.26 -3.64
C ALA A 591 36.47 -25.61 -3.33
N LYS A 592 36.16 -26.63 -4.14
CA LYS A 592 36.81 -27.94 -4.14
C LYS A 592 38.31 -27.82 -4.32
N ASP A 593 38.73 -27.07 -5.36
CA ASP A 593 40.12 -26.69 -5.59
C ASP A 593 40.32 -25.23 -5.19
N PRO A 594 41.24 -24.91 -4.26
CA PRO A 594 41.55 -23.54 -3.87
C PRO A 594 41.99 -22.61 -5.02
N LEU A 595 42.41 -23.17 -6.15
CA LEU A 595 42.87 -22.42 -7.34
C LEU A 595 41.74 -22.15 -8.35
N GLU A 596 40.57 -22.78 -8.20
CA GLU A 596 39.44 -22.62 -9.12
C GLU A 596 38.29 -21.79 -8.49
N GLU A 597 37.42 -21.27 -9.35
CA GLU A 597 36.17 -20.63 -8.90
C GLU A 597 35.15 -21.74 -8.57
N SER A 598 34.54 -21.64 -7.39
CA SER A 598 33.48 -22.56 -6.95
C SER A 598 32.24 -22.44 -7.84
N GLY A 599 31.74 -23.59 -8.28
CA GLY A 599 30.51 -23.82 -9.03
C GLY A 599 29.23 -23.45 -8.28
N ASP A 600 29.28 -23.33 -6.95
CA ASP A 600 28.16 -22.88 -6.13
C ASP A 600 27.94 -21.37 -6.24
N SER A 601 26.69 -20.90 -6.29
CA SER A 601 26.33 -19.49 -6.15
C SER A 601 25.21 -19.32 -5.13
N TYR A 602 25.18 -18.18 -4.46
CA TYR A 602 24.13 -17.86 -3.50
C TYR A 602 23.75 -16.38 -3.58
N THR A 603 22.57 -16.05 -3.07
CA THR A 603 22.14 -14.67 -2.86
C THR A 603 21.27 -14.54 -1.62
N SER A 604 21.23 -13.31 -1.10
CA SER A 604 20.37 -12.88 -0.01
C SER A 604 19.93 -11.43 -0.28
N ILE A 605 18.69 -11.25 -0.71
CA ILE A 605 18.16 -9.91 -1.05
C ILE A 605 16.83 -9.63 -0.35
N LEU A 606 16.61 -8.36 -0.04
CA LEU A 606 15.31 -7.86 0.41
C LEU A 606 14.46 -7.52 -0.81
N LEU A 607 13.32 -8.19 -0.95
CA LEU A 607 12.35 -7.94 -2.00
C LEU A 607 11.50 -6.69 -1.69
N LYS A 608 10.86 -6.14 -2.73
CA LYS A 608 10.05 -4.91 -2.63
C LYS A 608 8.88 -5.02 -1.65
N ASP A 609 8.36 -6.23 -1.45
CA ASP A 609 7.29 -6.55 -0.53
C ASP A 609 7.77 -6.86 0.89
N ASP A 610 8.96 -6.40 1.29
CA ASP A 610 9.60 -6.72 2.58
C ASP A 610 9.69 -8.23 2.86
N LYS A 611 9.63 -9.07 1.82
CA LYS A 611 10.06 -10.46 1.93
C LYS A 611 11.56 -10.52 1.76
N HIS A 612 12.20 -11.48 2.42
CA HIS A 612 13.63 -11.72 2.28
C HIS A 612 13.83 -13.00 1.50
N MET A 613 14.52 -12.90 0.36
CA MET A 613 14.84 -14.05 -0.48
C MET A 613 16.23 -14.54 -0.16
N LEU A 614 16.35 -15.83 0.13
CA LEU A 614 17.60 -16.58 0.18
C LEU A 614 17.57 -17.58 -0.94
N ALA A 615 18.59 -17.59 -1.78
CA ALA A 615 18.71 -18.60 -2.81
C ALA A 615 20.13 -19.14 -2.88
N LEU A 616 20.23 -20.41 -3.22
CA LEU A 616 21.47 -21.13 -3.38
C LEU A 616 21.32 -22.06 -4.60
N SER A 617 22.35 -22.10 -5.43
CA SER A 617 22.35 -22.83 -6.68
C SER A 617 23.71 -23.46 -6.88
N ASP A 618 23.72 -24.76 -7.13
CA ASP A 618 24.90 -25.50 -7.55
C ASP A 618 24.79 -25.79 -9.05
N GLY A 619 25.85 -25.44 -9.78
CA GLY A 619 25.94 -25.63 -11.22
C GLY A 619 26.59 -26.98 -11.51
N MET A 620 25.91 -27.85 -12.26
CA MET A 620 26.47 -29.15 -12.60
C MET A 620 27.71 -28.98 -13.51
N GLY A 621 28.81 -29.64 -13.15
CA GLY A 621 30.07 -29.61 -13.91
C GLY A 621 31.28 -29.35 -13.03
N SER A 622 32.30 -28.69 -13.55
CA SER A 622 33.48 -28.26 -12.76
C SER A 622 34.03 -26.92 -13.23
N GLY A 623 34.62 -26.18 -12.28
CA GLY A 623 35.30 -24.91 -12.50
C GLY A 623 34.41 -23.81 -13.09
N LEU A 624 35.01 -23.00 -13.96
CA LEU A 624 34.39 -21.79 -14.55
C LEU A 624 33.04 -22.02 -15.23
N ARG A 625 32.79 -23.22 -15.76
CA ARG A 625 31.52 -23.55 -16.44
C ARG A 625 30.37 -23.65 -15.45
N ALA A 626 30.56 -24.43 -14.38
CA ALA A 626 29.61 -24.57 -13.29
C ALA A 626 29.31 -23.22 -12.63
N ALA A 627 30.37 -22.44 -12.36
CA ALA A 627 30.25 -21.11 -11.74
C ALA A 627 29.44 -20.14 -12.60
N LYS A 628 29.62 -20.15 -13.93
CA LYS A 628 28.85 -19.30 -14.84
C LYS A 628 27.36 -19.66 -14.86
N GLU A 629 27.05 -20.94 -14.76
CA GLU A 629 25.68 -21.45 -14.79
C GLU A 629 24.92 -21.09 -13.51
N SER A 630 25.44 -21.48 -12.35
CA SER A 630 24.82 -21.14 -11.05
C SER A 630 24.66 -19.64 -10.87
N LYS A 631 25.66 -18.84 -11.29
CA LYS A 631 25.59 -17.38 -11.26
C LYS A 631 24.53 -16.82 -12.19
N THR A 632 24.34 -17.43 -13.37
CA THR A 632 23.26 -17.05 -14.29
C THR A 632 21.90 -17.31 -13.64
N THR A 633 21.71 -18.48 -13.03
CA THR A 633 20.47 -18.87 -12.34
C THR A 633 20.15 -17.92 -11.20
N ILE A 634 21.13 -17.60 -10.34
CA ILE A 634 20.97 -16.63 -9.25
C ILE A 634 20.64 -15.23 -9.79
N ASN A 635 21.37 -14.74 -10.80
CA ASN A 635 21.08 -13.43 -11.39
C ASN A 635 19.67 -13.37 -12.01
N LEU A 636 19.20 -14.44 -12.65
CA LEU A 636 17.84 -14.48 -13.16
C LEU A 636 16.83 -14.44 -12.02
N LEU A 637 17.00 -15.26 -10.97
CA LEU A 637 16.15 -15.24 -9.78
C LEU A 637 16.06 -13.83 -9.19
N GLU A 638 17.18 -13.17 -8.95
CA GLU A 638 17.22 -11.79 -8.45
C GLU A 638 16.40 -10.85 -9.33
N ASN A 639 16.66 -10.84 -10.65
CA ASN A 639 15.95 -9.96 -11.58
C ASN A 639 14.43 -10.20 -11.61
N PHE A 640 13.99 -11.47 -11.60
CA PHE A 640 12.56 -11.79 -11.62
C PHE A 640 11.87 -11.40 -10.31
N PHE A 641 12.45 -11.74 -9.16
CA PHE A 641 11.83 -11.44 -7.88
C PHE A 641 11.88 -9.93 -7.54
N GLU A 642 12.96 -9.21 -7.89
CA GLU A 642 13.03 -7.75 -7.75
C GLU A 642 12.05 -7.01 -8.66
N ALA A 643 11.77 -7.56 -9.84
CA ALA A 643 10.73 -7.03 -10.73
C ALA A 643 9.31 -7.34 -10.24
N GLY A 644 9.15 -8.17 -9.20
CA GLY A 644 7.88 -8.44 -8.52
C GLY A 644 7.05 -9.54 -9.18
N PHE A 645 7.68 -10.41 -9.97
CA PHE A 645 6.97 -11.52 -10.61
C PHE A 645 6.51 -12.57 -9.62
N ASN A 646 5.42 -13.25 -9.95
CA ASN A 646 5.00 -14.44 -9.24
C ASN A 646 6.09 -15.53 -9.31
N LYS A 647 6.40 -16.15 -8.17
CA LYS A 647 7.40 -17.23 -8.02
C LYS A 647 7.27 -18.36 -9.05
N GLU A 648 6.05 -18.81 -9.36
CA GLU A 648 5.82 -19.92 -10.29
C GLU A 648 6.19 -19.51 -11.71
N ILE A 649 5.78 -18.31 -12.11
CA ILE A 649 6.09 -17.73 -13.41
C ILE A 649 7.61 -17.51 -13.52
N ALA A 650 8.24 -16.94 -12.50
CA ALA A 650 9.68 -16.72 -12.46
C ALA A 650 10.46 -18.02 -12.66
N LEU A 651 10.17 -19.05 -11.86
CA LEU A 651 10.86 -20.34 -11.93
C LEU A 651 10.63 -21.05 -13.27
N LYS A 652 9.41 -21.05 -13.82
CA LYS A 652 9.13 -21.60 -15.15
C LYS A 652 9.89 -20.86 -16.25
N THR A 653 9.97 -19.54 -16.17
CA THR A 653 10.71 -18.73 -17.15
C THR A 653 12.21 -19.02 -17.10
N ILE A 654 12.77 -19.12 -15.89
CA ILE A 654 14.18 -19.47 -15.70
C ILE A 654 14.45 -20.85 -16.30
N ASN A 655 13.59 -21.84 -16.03
CA ASN A 655 13.68 -23.16 -16.62
C ASN A 655 13.76 -23.11 -18.14
N SER A 656 12.83 -22.38 -18.77
CA SER A 656 12.85 -22.20 -20.22
C SER A 656 14.11 -21.49 -20.74
N ILE A 657 14.61 -20.47 -20.04
CA ILE A 657 15.85 -19.77 -20.43
C ILE A 657 17.07 -20.70 -20.36
N LEU A 658 17.18 -21.50 -19.30
CA LEU A 658 18.29 -22.43 -19.12
C LEU A 658 18.25 -23.57 -20.16
N MET A 659 17.06 -24.13 -20.43
CA MET A 659 16.84 -25.13 -21.50
C MET A 659 17.30 -24.66 -22.89
N LEU A 660 17.21 -23.35 -23.17
CA LEU A 660 17.61 -22.78 -24.46
C LEU A 660 19.11 -22.57 -24.60
N ARG A 661 19.81 -22.40 -23.49
CA ARG A 661 21.27 -22.18 -23.48
C ARG A 661 22.05 -23.49 -23.54
N SER A 662 21.44 -24.61 -23.18
CA SER A 662 22.09 -25.91 -23.17
C SER A 662 22.12 -26.54 -24.57
N SER A 663 23.28 -26.47 -25.25
CA SER A 663 23.62 -27.40 -26.33
C SER A 663 24.04 -28.79 -25.81
N ASP A 664 24.47 -28.87 -24.56
CA ASP A 664 25.16 -30.02 -23.95
C ASP A 664 24.61 -30.37 -22.56
N GLU A 665 23.28 -30.46 -22.39
CA GLU A 665 22.66 -30.95 -21.12
C GLU A 665 23.13 -30.21 -19.85
N MET A 666 23.08 -28.87 -19.84
CA MET A 666 23.51 -28.05 -18.70
C MET A 666 22.34 -27.71 -17.77
N PHE A 667 22.48 -28.03 -16.49
CA PHE A 667 21.44 -27.86 -15.46
C PHE A 667 22.02 -27.25 -14.18
N SER A 668 21.16 -26.58 -13.41
CA SER A 668 21.51 -26.09 -12.08
C SER A 668 20.46 -26.49 -11.05
N THR A 669 20.90 -26.62 -9.80
CA THR A 669 19.98 -26.80 -8.68
C THR A 669 19.48 -25.44 -8.21
N ILE A 670 18.27 -25.38 -7.63
CA ILE A 670 17.74 -24.20 -6.97
C ILE A 670 17.22 -24.60 -5.59
N ASP A 671 17.84 -24.05 -4.55
CA ASP A 671 17.28 -24.00 -3.21
C ASP A 671 16.86 -22.56 -2.92
N LEU A 672 15.55 -22.33 -2.75
CA LEU A 672 14.96 -21.00 -2.61
C LEU A 672 14.11 -20.94 -1.34
N THR A 673 14.40 -19.98 -0.48
CA THR A 673 13.61 -19.64 0.70
C THR A 673 13.13 -18.20 0.58
N ILE A 674 11.82 -17.99 0.69
CA ILE A 674 11.20 -16.66 0.73
C ILE A 674 10.60 -16.48 2.12
N PHE A 675 11.16 -15.57 2.91
CA PHE A 675 10.72 -15.28 4.27
C PHE A 675 9.92 -13.98 4.33
N ASP A 676 8.66 -14.06 4.74
CA ASP A 676 7.83 -12.89 5.01
C ASP A 676 8.13 -12.29 6.38
N LYS A 677 8.74 -11.11 6.37
CA LYS A 677 9.14 -10.37 7.57
C LYS A 677 7.96 -9.83 8.40
N TYR A 678 6.74 -9.85 7.89
CA TYR A 678 5.55 -9.46 8.65
C TYR A 678 4.92 -10.66 9.37
N SER A 679 4.57 -11.70 8.62
CA SER A 679 3.84 -12.85 9.16
C SER A 679 4.73 -13.86 9.90
N GLY A 680 6.02 -13.87 9.57
CA GLY A 680 6.96 -14.92 9.98
C GLY A 680 6.84 -16.19 9.14
N GLU A 681 6.04 -16.19 8.07
CA GLU A 681 5.91 -17.34 7.18
C GLU A 681 7.11 -17.44 6.23
N ALA A 682 7.72 -18.61 6.14
CA ALA A 682 8.75 -18.95 5.17
C ALA A 682 8.22 -19.99 4.17
N GLU A 683 8.39 -19.68 2.88
CA GLU A 683 8.14 -20.59 1.78
C GLU A 683 9.46 -21.19 1.30
N PHE A 684 9.53 -22.52 1.26
CA PHE A 684 10.70 -23.28 0.81
C PHE A 684 10.39 -23.97 -0.51
N ILE A 685 11.27 -23.78 -1.49
CA ILE A 685 11.15 -24.31 -2.84
C ILE A 685 12.50 -24.92 -3.19
N LYS A 686 12.49 -26.19 -3.54
CA LYS A 686 13.72 -26.93 -3.85
C LYS A 686 13.55 -27.61 -5.20
N ILE A 687 14.55 -27.48 -6.06
CA ILE A 687 14.60 -28.01 -7.42
C ILE A 687 15.98 -28.63 -7.61
N GLY A 688 16.08 -29.96 -7.54
CA GLY A 688 17.35 -30.69 -7.64
C GLY A 688 18.35 -30.46 -6.49
N ALA A 689 17.98 -29.67 -5.46
CA ALA A 689 18.87 -29.30 -4.36
C ALA A 689 18.71 -30.21 -3.13
N VAL A 690 19.80 -30.39 -2.39
CA VAL A 690 19.84 -31.14 -1.11
C VAL A 690 19.06 -30.47 0.01
N SER A 691 18.79 -31.20 1.09
CA SER A 691 17.91 -30.81 2.20
C SER A 691 18.27 -29.47 2.88
N THR A 692 17.25 -28.67 3.22
CA THR A 692 17.38 -27.47 4.08
C THR A 692 16.97 -27.83 5.51
N PHE A 693 17.69 -27.30 6.51
CA PHE A 693 17.44 -27.58 7.93
C PHE A 693 16.90 -26.35 8.64
N ILE A 694 15.92 -26.54 9.53
CA ILE A 694 15.33 -25.47 10.35
C ILE A 694 15.51 -25.84 11.82
N LYS A 695 16.23 -25.03 12.58
CA LYS A 695 16.40 -25.20 14.02
C LYS A 695 15.46 -24.27 14.78
N THR A 696 14.50 -24.86 15.50
CA THR A 696 13.50 -24.16 16.32
C THR A 696 13.53 -24.71 17.74
N GLN A 697 13.78 -23.85 18.73
CA GLN A 697 13.75 -24.20 20.17
C GLN A 697 14.47 -25.52 20.56
N GLY A 698 15.58 -25.84 19.90
CA GLY A 698 16.33 -27.08 20.17
C GLY A 698 15.75 -28.34 19.51
N LYS A 699 14.94 -28.19 18.47
CA LYS A 699 14.59 -29.25 17.51
C LYS A 699 15.07 -28.84 16.11
N VAL A 700 15.39 -29.82 15.28
CA VAL A 700 15.74 -29.59 13.87
C VAL A 700 14.72 -30.30 13.00
N ASP A 701 14.06 -29.52 12.15
CA ASP A 701 13.16 -30.00 11.10
C ASP A 701 13.91 -30.00 9.76
N VAL A 702 13.61 -30.98 8.90
CA VAL A 702 14.23 -31.13 7.58
C VAL A 702 13.21 -30.83 6.47
N ILE A 703 13.63 -30.01 5.50
CA ILE A 703 12.86 -29.69 4.31
C ILE A 703 13.52 -30.39 3.11
N GLU A 704 12.93 -31.52 2.72
CA GLU A 704 13.35 -32.33 1.58
C GLU A 704 12.52 -32.03 0.32
N SER A 705 13.03 -32.38 -0.85
CA SER A 705 12.28 -32.39 -2.11
C SER A 705 12.81 -33.47 -3.04
N SER A 706 11.93 -34.05 -3.85
CA SER A 706 12.26 -35.08 -4.85
C SER A 706 12.14 -34.55 -6.29
N SER A 707 12.31 -33.24 -6.51
CA SER A 707 12.22 -32.61 -7.84
C SER A 707 13.56 -32.64 -8.58
N LEU A 708 13.51 -32.81 -9.89
CA LEU A 708 14.69 -32.79 -10.76
C LEU A 708 15.25 -31.36 -10.93
N PRO A 709 16.56 -31.19 -11.20
CA PRO A 709 17.20 -29.89 -11.47
C PRO A 709 16.52 -29.08 -12.58
N ILE A 710 16.73 -27.75 -12.55
CA ILE A 710 16.16 -26.84 -13.54
C ILE A 710 16.94 -26.93 -14.86
N GLY A 711 16.24 -26.84 -15.99
CA GLY A 711 16.78 -26.96 -17.34
C GLY A 711 16.58 -28.32 -18.00
N ILE A 712 16.10 -29.35 -17.28
CA ILE A 712 15.95 -30.73 -17.82
C ILE A 712 14.57 -30.95 -18.47
N LEU A 713 13.50 -30.58 -17.77
CA LEU A 713 12.12 -30.91 -18.14
C LEU A 713 11.37 -29.67 -18.64
N GLU A 714 10.52 -29.84 -19.66
CA GLU A 714 9.65 -28.75 -20.16
C GLU A 714 8.67 -28.27 -19.08
N GLU A 715 8.19 -29.17 -18.23
CA GLU A 715 7.31 -28.85 -17.10
C GLU A 715 7.95 -29.24 -15.77
N ILE A 716 8.16 -28.24 -14.91
CA ILE A 716 8.61 -28.42 -13.53
C ILE A 716 7.42 -28.37 -12.57
N ASN A 717 7.33 -29.36 -11.68
CA ASN A 717 6.35 -29.34 -10.59
C ASN A 717 6.96 -28.63 -9.37
N ILE A 718 6.47 -27.44 -9.07
CA ILE A 718 7.04 -26.58 -8.03
C ILE A 718 6.36 -26.92 -6.70
N GLY A 719 6.98 -27.80 -5.92
CA GLY A 719 6.54 -28.11 -4.55
C GLY A 719 6.91 -26.98 -3.59
N VAL A 720 5.91 -26.29 -3.02
CA VAL A 720 6.11 -25.24 -2.02
C VAL A 720 5.81 -25.79 -0.62
N LYS A 721 6.80 -25.79 0.27
CA LYS A 721 6.62 -26.13 1.68
C LYS A 721 6.58 -24.84 2.51
N LYS A 722 5.55 -24.67 3.34
CA LYS A 722 5.38 -23.49 4.22
C LYS A 722 5.71 -23.84 5.67
N ARG A 723 6.43 -22.97 6.37
CA ARG A 723 6.64 -23.04 7.83
C ARG A 723 6.51 -21.65 8.43
N LYS A 724 6.04 -21.57 9.67
CA LYS A 724 6.01 -20.33 10.44
C LYS A 724 7.22 -20.28 11.36
N LEU A 725 8.10 -19.34 11.13
CA LEU A 725 9.31 -19.10 11.90
C LEU A 725 9.06 -18.02 12.95
N GLN A 726 9.78 -18.12 14.06
CA GLN A 726 9.69 -17.21 15.19
C GLN A 726 11.06 -16.60 15.51
N ASP A 727 11.07 -15.65 16.44
CA ASP A 727 12.31 -15.06 16.95
C ASP A 727 13.28 -16.15 17.45
N GLY A 728 14.52 -16.09 16.99
CA GLY A 728 15.58 -17.03 17.35
C GLY A 728 15.69 -18.27 16.46
N ASP A 729 14.73 -18.53 15.58
CA ASP A 729 14.79 -19.66 14.63
C ASP A 729 15.92 -19.48 13.62
N ILE A 730 16.49 -20.61 13.19
CA ILE A 730 17.64 -20.64 12.28
C ILE A 730 17.32 -21.52 11.08
N ILE A 731 17.50 -20.99 9.88
CA ILE A 731 17.45 -21.69 8.60
C ILE A 731 18.88 -21.99 8.17
N VAL A 732 19.17 -23.22 7.76
CA VAL A 732 20.46 -23.63 7.21
C VAL A 732 20.24 -24.26 5.84
N MET A 733 20.69 -23.57 4.81
CA MET A 733 20.74 -24.02 3.41
C MET A 733 22.18 -24.42 3.07
N LEU A 734 22.36 -25.44 2.25
CA LEU A 734 23.69 -25.96 1.92
C LEU A 734 23.70 -26.67 0.56
N THR A 735 24.89 -26.79 -0.03
CA THR A 735 25.14 -27.60 -1.23
C THR A 735 25.48 -29.04 -0.89
N ASP A 736 25.40 -29.92 -1.88
CA ASP A 736 25.72 -31.34 -1.72
C ASP A 736 27.15 -31.56 -1.23
N GLY A 737 28.14 -30.76 -1.63
CA GLY A 737 29.50 -30.85 -1.10
C GLY A 737 29.60 -30.70 0.42
N ALA A 738 28.64 -30.01 1.06
CA ALA A 738 28.55 -29.97 2.53
C ALA A 738 27.91 -31.25 3.11
N LEU A 739 26.76 -31.68 2.59
CA LEU A 739 26.01 -32.83 3.12
C LEU A 739 26.72 -34.17 2.86
N ASP A 740 27.29 -34.31 1.67
CA ASP A 740 27.95 -35.51 1.18
C ASP A 740 29.43 -35.62 1.59
N SER A 741 29.92 -34.62 2.34
CA SER A 741 31.26 -34.59 2.90
C SER A 741 31.61 -35.81 3.78
N ASN A 742 30.60 -36.36 4.47
CA ASN A 742 30.73 -37.53 5.32
C ASN A 742 30.30 -38.83 4.60
N TYR A 743 31.15 -39.31 3.71
CA TYR A 743 30.89 -40.53 2.93
C TYR A 743 30.82 -41.83 3.76
N LEU A 744 31.15 -41.80 5.05
CA LEU A 744 31.15 -42.97 5.94
C LEU A 744 29.78 -43.23 6.59
N VAL A 745 28.89 -42.24 6.57
CA VAL A 745 27.57 -42.32 7.21
C VAL A 745 26.50 -42.56 6.16
N VAL A 746 25.58 -43.48 6.46
CA VAL A 746 24.45 -43.83 5.57
C VAL A 746 23.38 -42.73 5.59
N ASP A 747 23.02 -42.24 6.77
CA ASP A 747 22.03 -41.19 6.99
C ASP A 747 22.73 -39.84 7.21
N LYS A 748 22.98 -39.14 6.10
CA LYS A 748 23.76 -37.90 6.07
C LYS A 748 22.99 -36.74 6.70
N GLU A 749 21.68 -36.69 6.46
CA GLU A 749 20.76 -35.71 7.03
C GLU A 749 20.79 -35.78 8.55
N LYS A 750 20.71 -36.99 9.13
CA LYS A 750 20.78 -37.16 10.59
C LYS A 750 22.12 -36.73 11.18
N TRP A 751 23.22 -37.05 10.52
CA TRP A 751 24.54 -36.56 10.95
C TRP A 751 24.58 -35.03 10.98
N PHE A 752 24.09 -34.37 9.94
CA PHE A 752 24.09 -32.91 9.88
C PHE A 752 23.14 -32.28 10.92
N MET A 753 21.96 -32.89 11.15
CA MET A 753 21.05 -32.50 12.22
C MET A 753 21.73 -32.53 13.59
N ASP A 754 22.47 -33.59 13.90
CA ASP A 754 23.16 -33.75 15.18
C ASP A 754 24.25 -32.69 15.38
N GLU A 755 24.99 -32.34 14.32
CA GLU A 755 26.00 -31.25 14.40
C GLU A 755 25.35 -29.87 14.50
N LEU A 756 24.24 -29.61 13.79
CA LEU A 756 23.46 -28.38 13.91
C LEU A 756 22.84 -28.22 15.30
N MET A 757 22.40 -29.31 15.92
CA MET A 757 21.91 -29.32 17.29
C MET A 757 22.97 -28.84 18.28
N LYS A 758 24.22 -29.30 18.11
CA LYS A 758 25.38 -28.92 18.96
C LYS A 758 25.87 -27.49 18.69
N ALA A 759 25.63 -26.94 17.50
CA ALA A 759 26.03 -25.57 17.16
C ALA A 759 25.17 -24.54 17.91
N SER A 760 25.79 -23.81 18.84
CA SER A 760 25.15 -22.72 19.60
C SER A 760 25.89 -21.40 19.42
N SER A 761 25.23 -20.41 18.82
CA SER A 761 25.74 -19.05 18.71
C SER A 761 24.60 -18.05 18.46
N ARG A 762 24.82 -16.79 18.84
CA ARG A 762 23.91 -15.69 18.46
C ARG A 762 24.16 -15.19 17.04
N ASN A 763 25.39 -15.32 16.55
CA ASN A 763 25.82 -14.85 15.24
C ASN A 763 25.68 -15.97 14.18
N PRO A 764 24.88 -15.79 13.10
CA PRO A 764 24.69 -16.78 12.05
C PRO A 764 25.99 -17.13 11.30
N GLN A 765 26.90 -16.16 11.12
CA GLN A 765 28.21 -16.42 10.50
C GLN A 765 29.01 -17.45 11.31
N ARG A 766 29.02 -17.31 12.63
CA ARG A 766 29.71 -18.24 13.52
C ARG A 766 29.09 -19.64 13.49
N ILE A 767 27.78 -19.75 13.29
CA ILE A 767 27.11 -21.04 13.11
C ILE A 767 27.59 -21.70 11.81
N ALA A 768 27.63 -20.95 10.71
CA ALA A 768 28.12 -21.45 9.42
C ALA A 768 29.58 -21.94 9.53
N GLU A 769 30.46 -21.19 10.20
CA GLU A 769 31.85 -21.59 10.45
C GLU A 769 31.97 -22.88 11.28
N ILE A 770 31.20 -22.99 12.37
CA ILE A 770 31.21 -24.20 13.22
C ILE A 770 30.79 -25.43 12.41
N LEU A 771 29.74 -25.31 11.59
CA LEU A 771 29.28 -26.40 10.73
C LEU A 771 30.32 -26.77 9.67
N PHE A 772 30.94 -25.76 9.04
CA PHE A 772 32.01 -25.98 8.07
C PHE A 772 33.25 -26.64 8.68
N GLU A 773 33.64 -26.27 9.91
CA GLU A 773 34.75 -26.93 10.62
C GLU A 773 34.50 -28.44 10.81
N LYS A 774 33.24 -28.84 11.01
CA LYS A 774 32.85 -30.26 11.10
C LYS A 774 32.96 -30.96 9.76
N VAL A 775 32.40 -30.36 8.70
CA VAL A 775 32.53 -30.82 7.32
C VAL A 775 34.01 -31.05 6.98
N ARG A 776 34.83 -30.02 7.15
CA ARG A 776 36.28 -30.05 6.88
C ARG A 776 37.00 -31.14 7.68
N LYS A 777 36.65 -31.33 8.96
CA LYS A 777 37.25 -32.35 9.83
C LYS A 777 36.94 -33.77 9.34
N VAL A 778 35.69 -34.03 8.96
CA VAL A 778 35.27 -35.35 8.48
C VAL A 778 35.87 -35.66 7.10
N SER A 779 36.00 -34.65 6.23
CA SER A 779 36.67 -34.77 4.94
C SER A 779 38.21 -34.80 5.02
N LYS A 780 38.81 -34.75 6.23
CA LYS A 780 40.27 -34.71 6.45
C LYS A 780 40.97 -33.59 5.66
N ASN A 781 40.36 -32.41 5.60
CA ASN A 781 40.78 -31.25 4.78
C ASN A 781 40.80 -31.50 3.25
N ASN A 782 40.21 -32.58 2.75
CA ASN A 782 40.14 -32.88 1.32
C ASN A 782 38.67 -32.84 0.85
N LEU A 783 38.21 -31.66 0.44
CA LEU A 783 36.85 -31.47 -0.08
C LEU A 783 36.73 -32.18 -1.44
N ARG A 784 35.68 -32.98 -1.61
CA ARG A 784 35.42 -33.69 -2.88
C ARG A 784 34.63 -32.85 -3.87
N ASP A 785 33.92 -31.86 -3.34
CA ASP A 785 33.06 -30.95 -4.10
C ASP A 785 33.04 -29.54 -3.49
N ASP A 786 32.49 -28.60 -4.25
CA ASP A 786 32.26 -27.24 -3.80
C ASP A 786 31.30 -27.23 -2.60
N THR A 787 31.65 -26.44 -1.58
CA THR A 787 30.96 -26.47 -0.29
C THR A 787 30.47 -25.09 0.07
N THR A 788 29.14 -24.94 0.14
CA THR A 788 28.48 -23.72 0.57
C THR A 788 27.49 -24.01 1.69
N ILE A 789 27.56 -23.22 2.77
CA ILE A 789 26.64 -23.24 3.91
C ILE A 789 26.12 -21.82 4.14
N LEU A 790 24.82 -21.62 3.96
CA LEU A 790 24.10 -20.37 4.13
C LEU A 790 23.17 -20.48 5.34
N VAL A 791 23.41 -19.63 6.34
CA VAL A 791 22.66 -19.61 7.60
C VAL A 791 21.87 -18.31 7.71
N GLY A 792 20.55 -18.42 7.82
CA GLY A 792 19.66 -17.29 8.12
C GLY A 792 19.10 -17.40 9.53
N LYS A 793 19.28 -16.37 10.36
CA LYS A 793 18.72 -16.33 11.71
C LYS A 793 17.64 -15.26 11.82
N ILE A 794 16.48 -15.65 12.30
CA ILE A 794 15.33 -14.77 12.49
C ILE A 794 15.45 -14.00 13.80
N TRP A 795 15.17 -12.70 13.75
CA TRP A 795 15.07 -11.80 14.89
C TRP A 795 13.72 -11.09 14.90
N GLY A 796 13.01 -11.16 16.01
CA GLY A 796 11.78 -10.38 16.23
C GLY A 796 12.09 -8.93 16.57
N ASN A 797 11.42 -8.00 15.91
CA ASN A 797 11.39 -6.60 16.32
C ASN A 797 10.40 -6.45 17.49
N ILE A 798 10.82 -6.89 18.67
CA ILE A 798 10.03 -6.69 19.89
C ILE A 798 10.04 -5.18 20.21
N ASN A 799 8.92 -4.51 19.98
CA ASN A 799 8.56 -3.21 20.59
C ASN A 799 7.05 -3.01 20.59
#